data_AF-A0A1N7MIF0-F1
#
_entry.id   AF-A0A1N7MIF0-F1
#
_cell.length_a   1.000
_cell.length_b   1.000
_cell.length_c   1.000
_cell.angle_alpha   90.00
_cell.angle_beta   90.00
_cell.angle_gamma   90.00
#
_symmetry.space_group_name_H-M   'P 1'
#
loop_
_entity.id
_entity.type
_entity.pdbx_description
1 polymer ?
#
loop_
_entity_poly.entity_id
_entity_poly.type
_entity_poly.pdbx_seq_one_letter_code
_entity_poly.pdbx_strand_id
1 'polypeptide(L)'
;MSRYLRLSGLEPFTLTPDIPFVNIGERTNVTGSARFRKMIVARDYARALEVARDQVENGAQIIDINMDEGLIDSRAAMVEFLNLLASEPDIARVPVMIDSSRWEVIEAGLQCVQGKSVVNSISLKEGEELFRHHANLCLAYGAAVVVMAFDETGQADTYQRKIDICARAYRILVDEIGFPPEDIIFDPNVFAVATGIEEHDNYGVDFIEATRWIRANLPHAHVSGGVSNLSFSFRGNEPVREAMHAVFLYHAIQAGMDMGIVNAGQLAVYDQIDPELREACEDVVLNRVPKTGGTATERMLEVAERFRGGAREEKQRDLAWRDWPVEKRLEHALVNGITEFIEDDTEAARQAAARPLDVIEGPLMAGMNVVGDLFGAGKMFLPQVVKSARVMKQAVAVLLPYMDAEKAAAGGQGRESAGKILMATVKGDVHDIGKNIVGVVLACNNYEIVDLGVMVPPQKIIEVAREEQVDAIGLSGLITPSLDEMVHLASEMERAGFDIPLLIGGATTSRVHTAVKIAPAYTRGQAVYVLDASRAVGVVGALLSPNQKAEYAAGIRAEYTQLAARHARDEAAKQRLPLARARANAMKIDFSDYAVPAPRFFGPRVIEDWDLAEVARYIDWTPFFHAWEMKGVYPRIFEDKARGAAARALFDDAQEMLARIIAERWFTPRAVVGFWPANAVGDDIRLYTDESRAETLATFFTLRQQTLKREGRPNVALSDFVAPEGSVPDYLGGFVVTAGAEEAEIAARFDAENDNYSAIMVKALADRFAEAMAEALHQRVRRSYWGYAPDESFAPDQLVGEPYRGIRPAPGYPAQPDHTEKRTLFKLLEAEAATGVTLTDSMAMWPGSSVSGLYIGHPEAYYFGLARIERDQAEDYAARKGMALSEVERWLAPVLGKAPDDPAEAAA
;
A
#
# COMPACT_ATOMS: atom_id res chain seq x y z
N MET A 1 2.21 -34.23 1.16
CA MET A 1 2.00 -32.95 0.46
C MET A 1 0.55 -32.90 0.03
N SER A 2 -0.16 -31.80 0.28
CA SER A 2 -1.53 -31.62 -0.21
C SER A 2 -1.52 -31.55 -1.74
N ARG A 3 -2.42 -32.28 -2.41
CA ARG A 3 -2.61 -32.25 -3.86
C ARG A 3 -3.59 -31.12 -4.20
N TYR A 4 -3.14 -30.14 -4.97
CA TYR A 4 -3.94 -28.99 -5.42
C TYR A 4 -3.83 -28.88 -6.94
N LEU A 5 -4.92 -28.52 -7.61
CA LEU A 5 -4.88 -28.11 -9.01
C LEU A 5 -3.95 -26.90 -9.14
N ARG A 6 -2.94 -27.06 -10.00
CA ARG A 6 -1.97 -26.01 -10.32
C ARG A 6 -2.00 -25.78 -11.81
N LEU A 7 -2.35 -24.57 -12.18
CA LEU A 7 -2.34 -24.06 -13.54
C LEU A 7 -1.36 -22.88 -13.61
N SER A 8 -1.04 -22.42 -14.80
CA SER A 8 -0.34 -21.14 -14.94
C SER A 8 -0.54 -20.53 -16.31
N GLY A 9 -0.65 -19.21 -16.35
CA GLY A 9 -0.22 -18.42 -17.50
C GLY A 9 1.24 -18.04 -17.29
N LEU A 10 1.55 -16.75 -17.31
CA LEU A 10 2.80 -16.19 -16.82
C LEU A 10 2.90 -16.22 -15.28
N GLU A 11 1.77 -16.14 -14.59
CA GLU A 11 1.71 -16.26 -13.13
C GLU A 11 1.17 -17.64 -12.72
N PRO A 12 1.66 -18.20 -11.60
CA PRO A 12 1.16 -19.46 -11.08
C PRO A 12 -0.24 -19.29 -10.47
N PHE A 13 -1.17 -20.15 -10.85
CA PHE A 13 -2.50 -20.26 -10.23
C PHE A 13 -2.61 -21.59 -9.49
N THR A 14 -2.80 -21.54 -8.18
CA THR A 14 -3.05 -22.75 -7.37
C THR A 14 -4.43 -22.66 -6.74
N LEU A 15 -5.29 -23.63 -7.03
CA LEU A 15 -6.61 -23.74 -6.41
C LEU A 15 -6.46 -24.27 -4.98
N THR A 16 -6.35 -23.36 -4.02
CA THR A 16 -6.32 -23.67 -2.58
C THR A 16 -7.73 -23.63 -1.97
N PRO A 17 -7.94 -24.19 -0.77
CA PRO A 17 -9.23 -24.10 -0.08
C PRO A 17 -9.70 -22.68 0.25
N ASP A 18 -8.81 -21.68 0.17
CA ASP A 18 -9.13 -20.27 0.41
C ASP A 18 -9.76 -19.59 -0.82
N ILE A 19 -9.69 -20.24 -2.00
CA ILE A 19 -10.36 -19.79 -3.23
C ILE A 19 -11.72 -20.52 -3.29
N PRO A 20 -12.84 -19.83 -3.00
CA PRO A 20 -14.13 -20.49 -2.88
C PRO A 20 -14.71 -20.97 -4.21
N PHE A 21 -14.35 -20.32 -5.33
CA PHE A 21 -14.82 -20.65 -6.67
C PHE A 21 -13.91 -20.02 -7.75
N VAL A 22 -13.71 -20.72 -8.86
CA VAL A 22 -12.92 -20.25 -10.02
C VAL A 22 -13.85 -19.84 -11.15
N ASN A 23 -13.82 -18.55 -11.52
CA ASN A 23 -14.54 -18.04 -12.68
C ASN A 23 -13.70 -18.28 -13.94
N ILE A 24 -14.26 -19.03 -14.88
CA ILE A 24 -13.71 -19.23 -16.22
C ILE A 24 -14.50 -18.30 -17.16
N GLY A 25 -13.81 -17.37 -17.81
CA GLY A 25 -14.44 -16.37 -18.69
C GLY A 25 -14.94 -16.98 -20.01
N GLU A 26 -16.23 -16.82 -20.32
CA GLU A 26 -16.90 -17.43 -21.50
C GLU A 26 -16.93 -16.59 -22.80
N ARG A 27 -16.51 -15.32 -22.76
CA ARG A 27 -16.78 -14.33 -23.83
C ARG A 27 -15.81 -14.42 -25.02
N THR A 28 -14.72 -15.15 -24.87
CA THR A 28 -13.72 -15.49 -25.90
C THR A 28 -14.10 -16.76 -26.67
N ASN A 29 -15.40 -16.94 -26.89
CA ASN A 29 -15.98 -18.10 -27.55
C ASN A 29 -16.76 -17.67 -28.80
N VAL A 30 -16.33 -18.11 -29.99
CA VAL A 30 -16.97 -17.74 -31.27
C VAL A 30 -18.42 -18.24 -31.37
N THR A 31 -18.71 -19.41 -30.80
CA THR A 31 -20.08 -19.95 -30.80
C THR A 31 -20.99 -19.27 -29.75
N GLY A 32 -20.43 -18.93 -28.58
CA GLY A 32 -21.16 -18.35 -27.45
C GLY A 32 -21.32 -16.83 -27.48
N SER A 33 -20.40 -16.09 -28.11
CA SER A 33 -20.34 -14.63 -28.10
C SER A 33 -20.46 -14.04 -29.50
N ALA A 34 -21.63 -13.47 -29.81
CA ALA A 34 -21.88 -12.82 -31.11
C ALA A 34 -20.94 -11.65 -31.38
N ARG A 35 -20.49 -10.93 -30.33
CA ARG A 35 -19.51 -9.85 -30.43
C ARG A 35 -18.14 -10.38 -30.80
N PHE A 36 -17.66 -11.42 -30.10
CA PHE A 36 -16.36 -12.03 -30.36
C PHE A 36 -16.32 -12.69 -31.75
N ARG A 37 -17.38 -13.41 -32.15
CA ARG A 37 -17.51 -13.97 -33.50
C ARG A 37 -17.31 -12.92 -34.60
N LYS A 38 -17.97 -11.76 -34.49
CA LYS A 38 -17.84 -10.68 -35.48
C LYS A 38 -16.38 -10.21 -35.61
N MET A 39 -15.66 -10.12 -34.49
CA MET A 39 -14.25 -9.71 -34.46
C MET A 39 -13.35 -10.76 -35.12
N ILE A 40 -13.51 -12.03 -34.77
CA ILE A 40 -12.69 -13.12 -35.33
C ILE A 40 -12.95 -13.31 -36.84
N VAL A 41 -14.21 -13.27 -37.28
CA VAL A 41 -14.56 -13.35 -38.70
C VAL A 41 -13.99 -12.15 -39.48
N ALA A 42 -13.97 -10.96 -38.88
CA ALA A 42 -13.37 -9.76 -39.46
C ALA A 42 -11.83 -9.71 -39.34
N ARG A 43 -11.20 -10.68 -38.65
CA ARG A 43 -9.78 -10.70 -38.28
C ARG A 43 -9.32 -9.47 -37.47
N ASP A 44 -10.24 -8.88 -36.71
CA ASP A 44 -9.94 -7.78 -35.79
C ASP A 44 -9.47 -8.35 -34.44
N TYR A 45 -8.27 -8.94 -34.45
CA TYR A 45 -7.70 -9.61 -33.27
C TYR A 45 -7.36 -8.63 -32.14
N ALA A 46 -7.07 -7.36 -32.45
CA ALA A 46 -6.81 -6.34 -31.44
C ALA A 46 -8.04 -6.12 -30.54
N ARG A 47 -9.23 -5.95 -31.12
CA ARG A 47 -10.46 -5.87 -30.33
C ARG A 47 -10.87 -7.19 -29.70
N ALA A 48 -10.51 -8.31 -30.31
CA ALA A 48 -10.73 -9.63 -29.70
C ALA A 48 -9.89 -9.80 -28.42
N LEU A 49 -8.68 -9.24 -28.36
CA LEU A 49 -7.84 -9.22 -27.15
C LEU A 49 -8.45 -8.35 -26.04
N GLU A 50 -9.08 -7.23 -26.38
CA GLU A 50 -9.83 -6.43 -25.39
C GLU A 50 -10.91 -7.26 -24.71
N VAL A 51 -11.64 -8.11 -25.45
CA VAL A 51 -12.63 -9.02 -24.86
C VAL A 51 -11.99 -10.03 -23.90
N ALA A 52 -10.78 -10.50 -24.18
CA ALA A 52 -10.04 -11.37 -23.25
C ALA A 52 -9.57 -10.60 -22.00
N ARG A 53 -9.05 -9.37 -22.17
CA ARG A 53 -8.62 -8.50 -21.06
C ARG A 53 -9.77 -8.12 -20.14
N ASP A 54 -10.90 -7.70 -20.72
CA ASP A 54 -12.11 -7.35 -19.99
C ASP A 54 -12.56 -8.48 -19.05
N GLN A 55 -12.42 -9.74 -19.48
CA GLN A 55 -12.80 -10.88 -18.64
C GLN A 55 -11.87 -11.04 -17.44
N VAL A 56 -10.55 -10.86 -17.62
CA VAL A 56 -9.58 -10.92 -16.53
C VAL A 56 -9.78 -9.78 -15.54
N GLU A 57 -9.99 -8.55 -16.03
CA GLU A 57 -10.27 -7.38 -15.20
C GLU A 57 -11.57 -7.54 -14.39
N ASN A 58 -12.58 -8.19 -14.99
CA ASN A 58 -13.83 -8.53 -14.31
C ASN A 58 -13.74 -9.78 -13.42
N GLY A 59 -12.52 -10.29 -13.18
CA GLY A 59 -12.27 -11.33 -12.18
C GLY A 59 -12.31 -12.77 -12.70
N ALA A 60 -12.20 -13.00 -14.00
CA ALA A 60 -11.92 -14.34 -14.54
C ALA A 60 -10.50 -14.77 -14.17
N GLN A 61 -10.37 -15.92 -13.51
CA GLN A 61 -9.08 -16.51 -13.17
C GLN A 61 -8.57 -17.50 -14.24
N ILE A 62 -9.41 -17.88 -15.19
CA ILE A 62 -9.08 -18.68 -16.38
C ILE A 62 -9.87 -18.10 -17.56
N ILE A 63 -9.31 -18.13 -18.77
CA ILE A 63 -10.00 -17.67 -19.99
C ILE A 63 -10.30 -18.86 -20.88
N ASP A 64 -11.59 -19.10 -21.20
CA ASP A 64 -12.01 -20.13 -22.17
C ASP A 64 -11.96 -19.57 -23.59
N ILE A 65 -11.18 -20.22 -24.47
CA ILE A 65 -10.94 -19.77 -25.83
C ILE A 65 -11.43 -20.82 -26.80
N ASN A 66 -12.48 -20.47 -27.55
CA ASN A 66 -13.06 -21.31 -28.58
C ASN A 66 -13.12 -20.56 -29.93
N MET A 67 -12.55 -21.18 -30.96
CA MET A 67 -12.48 -20.64 -32.33
C MET A 67 -13.28 -21.46 -33.35
N ASP A 68 -14.16 -22.36 -32.91
CA ASP A 68 -14.93 -23.21 -33.80
C ASP A 68 -16.05 -22.42 -34.50
N GLU A 69 -15.98 -22.36 -35.82
CA GLU A 69 -17.00 -21.79 -36.68
C GLU A 69 -16.81 -22.32 -38.10
N GLY A 70 -17.91 -22.61 -38.80
CA GLY A 70 -17.86 -23.26 -40.12
C GLY A 70 -17.28 -22.37 -41.23
N LEU A 71 -17.16 -21.06 -40.98
CA LEU A 71 -16.75 -20.05 -41.95
C LEU A 71 -15.28 -19.61 -41.82
N ILE A 72 -14.53 -20.10 -40.82
CA ILE A 72 -13.13 -19.70 -40.58
C ILE A 72 -12.21 -20.92 -40.45
N ASP A 73 -10.92 -20.71 -40.72
CA ASP A 73 -9.89 -21.68 -40.36
C ASP A 73 -9.61 -21.58 -38.85
N SER A 74 -10.34 -22.37 -38.07
CA SER A 74 -10.25 -22.35 -36.60
C SER A 74 -8.86 -22.71 -36.08
N ARG A 75 -8.10 -23.55 -36.79
CA ARG A 75 -6.73 -23.91 -36.39
C ARG A 75 -5.82 -22.69 -36.52
N ALA A 76 -5.87 -22.01 -37.67
CA ALA A 76 -5.09 -20.80 -37.90
C ALA A 76 -5.51 -19.67 -36.93
N ALA A 77 -6.82 -19.47 -36.73
CA ALA A 77 -7.34 -18.44 -35.84
C ALA A 77 -6.95 -18.68 -34.37
N MET A 78 -6.97 -19.94 -33.91
CA MET A 78 -6.52 -20.31 -32.55
C MET A 78 -5.05 -19.97 -32.34
N VAL A 79 -4.18 -20.36 -33.28
CA VAL A 79 -2.74 -20.08 -33.21
C VAL A 79 -2.46 -18.58 -33.23
N GLU A 80 -3.09 -17.84 -34.15
CA GLU A 80 -2.87 -16.39 -34.28
C GLU A 80 -3.34 -15.65 -33.03
N PHE A 81 -4.53 -15.96 -32.51
CA PHE A 81 -5.07 -15.32 -31.32
C PHE A 81 -4.26 -15.63 -30.06
N LEU A 82 -3.86 -16.89 -29.84
CA LEU A 82 -3.08 -17.26 -28.66
C LEU A 82 -1.68 -16.65 -28.66
N ASN A 83 -1.02 -16.55 -29.81
CA ASN A 83 0.28 -15.86 -29.91
C ASN A 83 0.18 -14.37 -29.59
N LEU A 84 -0.89 -13.71 -30.06
CA LEU A 84 -1.16 -12.32 -29.73
C LEU A 84 -1.51 -12.16 -28.24
N LEU A 85 -2.32 -13.07 -27.69
CA LEU A 85 -2.69 -13.08 -26.27
C LEU A 85 -1.45 -13.22 -25.38
N ALA A 86 -0.50 -14.08 -25.75
CA ALA A 86 0.75 -14.25 -25.02
C ALA A 86 1.63 -12.97 -24.99
N SER A 87 1.39 -12.01 -25.89
CA SER A 87 2.10 -10.72 -25.91
C SER A 87 1.46 -9.63 -25.02
N GLU A 88 0.29 -9.90 -24.43
CA GLU A 88 -0.46 -8.97 -23.58
C GLU A 88 -0.37 -9.40 -22.10
N PRO A 89 0.47 -8.77 -21.25
CA PRO A 89 0.75 -9.25 -19.89
C PRO A 89 -0.48 -9.39 -19.00
N ASP A 90 -1.44 -8.47 -19.11
CA ASP A 90 -2.67 -8.46 -18.31
C ASP A 90 -3.55 -9.69 -18.55
N ILE A 91 -3.46 -10.26 -19.76
CA ILE A 91 -4.23 -11.43 -20.21
C ILE A 91 -3.39 -12.70 -20.01
N ALA A 92 -2.12 -12.67 -20.40
CA ALA A 92 -1.21 -13.80 -20.35
C ALA A 92 -0.86 -14.24 -18.92
N ARG A 93 -1.09 -13.40 -17.89
CA ARG A 93 -0.87 -13.78 -16.49
C ARG A 93 -1.79 -14.89 -15.99
N VAL A 94 -3.01 -15.01 -16.52
CA VAL A 94 -3.95 -16.08 -16.11
C VAL A 94 -3.86 -17.31 -17.01
N PRO A 95 -4.14 -18.53 -16.49
CA PRO A 95 -4.21 -19.73 -17.31
C PRO A 95 -5.26 -19.65 -18.44
N VAL A 96 -4.97 -20.34 -19.54
CA VAL A 96 -5.88 -20.46 -20.69
C VAL A 96 -6.54 -21.84 -20.70
N MET A 97 -7.84 -21.87 -20.92
CA MET A 97 -8.62 -23.05 -21.26
C MET A 97 -8.84 -23.08 -22.77
N ILE A 98 -8.29 -24.08 -23.45
CA ILE A 98 -8.36 -24.24 -24.91
C ILE A 98 -9.56 -25.11 -25.24
N ASP A 99 -10.52 -24.54 -25.95
CA ASP A 99 -11.78 -25.18 -26.32
C ASP A 99 -11.93 -25.40 -27.83
N SER A 100 -12.21 -26.65 -28.22
CA SER A 100 -12.64 -27.02 -29.57
C SER A 100 -13.24 -28.43 -29.62
N SER A 101 -14.13 -28.64 -30.57
CA SER A 101 -14.67 -29.94 -30.98
C SER A 101 -13.67 -30.79 -31.79
N ARG A 102 -12.55 -30.20 -32.25
CA ARG A 102 -11.53 -30.83 -33.10
C ARG A 102 -10.18 -30.87 -32.40
N TRP A 103 -9.62 -32.07 -32.27
CA TRP A 103 -8.36 -32.28 -31.57
C TRP A 103 -7.19 -31.51 -32.20
N GLU A 104 -7.13 -31.44 -33.53
CA GLU A 104 -6.06 -30.74 -34.25
C GLU A 104 -6.01 -29.22 -33.97
N VAL A 105 -7.12 -28.64 -33.51
CA VAL A 105 -7.20 -27.23 -33.08
C VAL A 105 -6.72 -27.09 -31.64
N ILE A 106 -7.15 -27.99 -30.75
CA ILE A 106 -6.69 -28.04 -29.34
C ILE A 106 -5.17 -28.19 -29.29
N GLU A 107 -4.63 -29.16 -30.03
CA GLU A 107 -3.20 -29.44 -30.05
C GLU A 107 -2.40 -28.24 -30.59
N ALA A 108 -2.91 -27.57 -31.63
CA ALA A 108 -2.27 -26.36 -32.14
C ALA A 108 -2.28 -25.22 -31.10
N GLY A 109 -3.34 -25.10 -30.30
CA GLY A 109 -3.40 -24.14 -29.20
C GLY A 109 -2.42 -24.48 -28.06
N LEU A 110 -2.32 -25.76 -27.69
CA LEU A 110 -1.38 -26.23 -26.65
C LEU A 110 0.07 -25.90 -26.99
N GLN A 111 0.42 -25.90 -28.28
CA GLN A 111 1.75 -25.52 -28.76
C GLN A 111 2.05 -24.02 -28.66
N CYS A 112 1.04 -23.17 -28.44
CA CYS A 112 1.17 -21.71 -28.40
C CYS A 112 1.15 -21.14 -26.98
N VAL A 113 0.55 -21.84 -26.02
CA VAL A 113 0.35 -21.33 -24.65
C VAL A 113 1.58 -21.54 -23.77
N GLN A 114 1.80 -20.60 -22.87
CA GLN A 114 2.86 -20.65 -21.87
C GLN A 114 2.28 -21.13 -20.54
N GLY A 115 3.03 -21.98 -19.83
CA GLY A 115 2.57 -22.51 -18.55
C GLY A 115 1.61 -23.71 -18.69
N LYS A 116 0.89 -24.02 -17.62
CA LYS A 116 -0.02 -25.16 -17.53
C LYS A 116 -1.46 -24.72 -17.81
N SER A 117 -1.94 -25.06 -19.00
CA SER A 117 -3.29 -24.77 -19.51
C SER A 117 -4.31 -25.87 -19.17
N VAL A 118 -5.57 -25.62 -19.54
CA VAL A 118 -6.66 -26.60 -19.44
C VAL A 118 -7.18 -26.95 -20.83
N VAL A 119 -7.42 -28.22 -21.11
CA VAL A 119 -8.06 -28.68 -22.35
C VAL A 119 -9.55 -28.88 -22.11
N ASN A 120 -10.39 -28.19 -22.88
CA ASN A 120 -11.85 -28.32 -22.86
C ASN A 120 -12.35 -28.83 -24.23
N SER A 121 -12.79 -30.07 -24.38
CA SER A 121 -12.77 -31.17 -23.42
C SER A 121 -12.37 -32.46 -24.12
N ILE A 122 -12.06 -33.48 -23.33
CA ILE A 122 -11.98 -34.87 -23.80
C ILE A 122 -13.19 -35.66 -23.30
N SER A 123 -13.61 -36.69 -24.04
CA SER A 123 -14.77 -37.52 -23.66
C SER A 123 -14.70 -38.93 -24.25
N LEU A 124 -15.59 -39.80 -23.80
CA LEU A 124 -15.69 -41.20 -24.24
C LEU A 124 -16.56 -41.36 -25.50
N LYS A 125 -17.04 -40.26 -26.11
CA LYS A 125 -17.99 -40.28 -27.23
C LYS A 125 -17.52 -41.11 -28.44
N GLU A 126 -16.21 -41.10 -28.69
CA GLU A 126 -15.55 -41.81 -29.81
C GLU A 126 -14.90 -43.12 -29.35
N GLY A 127 -15.21 -43.55 -28.13
CA GLY A 127 -14.68 -44.76 -27.53
C GLY A 127 -13.39 -44.54 -26.73
N GLU A 128 -13.02 -45.61 -26.05
CA GLU A 128 -11.99 -45.64 -25.03
C GLU A 128 -10.55 -45.49 -25.54
N GLU A 129 -10.27 -45.96 -26.75
CA GLU A 129 -8.92 -45.85 -27.34
C GLU A 129 -8.57 -44.39 -27.65
N LEU A 130 -9.49 -43.64 -28.27
CA LEU A 130 -9.25 -42.25 -28.62
C LEU A 130 -9.19 -41.37 -27.36
N PHE A 131 -10.04 -41.65 -26.37
CA PHE A 131 -9.98 -40.98 -25.07
C PHE A 131 -8.62 -41.16 -24.37
N ARG A 132 -8.08 -42.39 -24.36
CA ARG A 132 -6.72 -42.67 -23.84
C ARG A 132 -5.65 -41.95 -24.65
N HIS A 133 -5.79 -41.92 -25.97
CA HIS A 133 -4.84 -41.24 -26.84
C HIS A 133 -4.76 -39.74 -26.51
N HIS A 134 -5.90 -39.04 -26.48
CA HIS A 134 -5.97 -37.61 -26.15
C HIS A 134 -5.49 -37.33 -24.71
N ALA A 135 -5.87 -38.17 -23.74
CA ALA A 135 -5.40 -38.02 -22.36
C ALA A 135 -3.87 -38.14 -22.23
N ASN A 136 -3.24 -39.09 -22.94
CA ASN A 136 -1.79 -39.21 -22.96
C ASN A 136 -1.11 -37.98 -23.59
N LEU A 137 -1.71 -37.39 -24.64
CA LEU A 137 -1.21 -36.15 -25.22
C LEU A 137 -1.33 -34.98 -24.24
N CYS A 138 -2.47 -34.82 -23.55
CA CYS A 138 -2.62 -33.80 -22.51
C CYS A 138 -1.54 -33.92 -21.42
N LEU A 139 -1.21 -35.15 -20.98
CA LEU A 139 -0.09 -35.39 -20.04
C LEU A 139 1.26 -34.99 -20.63
N ALA A 140 1.52 -35.32 -21.89
CA ALA A 140 2.76 -34.97 -22.56
C ALA A 140 2.95 -33.43 -22.67
N TYR A 141 1.87 -32.70 -22.92
CA TYR A 141 1.85 -31.23 -22.91
C TYR A 141 1.79 -30.62 -21.50
N GLY A 142 1.55 -31.43 -20.47
CA GLY A 142 1.45 -30.99 -19.07
C GLY A 142 0.14 -30.24 -18.74
N ALA A 143 -0.92 -30.41 -19.53
CA ALA A 143 -2.20 -29.72 -19.36
C ALA A 143 -3.15 -30.45 -18.40
N ALA A 144 -3.98 -29.69 -17.69
CA ALA A 144 -5.17 -30.21 -17.02
C ALA A 144 -6.30 -30.47 -18.02
N VAL A 145 -7.31 -31.27 -17.66
CA VAL A 145 -8.37 -31.68 -18.59
C VAL A 145 -9.76 -31.47 -18.02
N VAL A 146 -10.64 -30.88 -18.84
CA VAL A 146 -12.08 -30.99 -18.67
C VAL A 146 -12.54 -32.29 -19.33
N VAL A 147 -13.23 -33.12 -18.56
CA VAL A 147 -13.82 -34.39 -19.01
C VAL A 147 -15.32 -34.21 -19.06
N MET A 148 -15.85 -34.13 -20.28
CA MET A 148 -17.29 -34.00 -20.50
C MET A 148 -17.97 -35.37 -20.30
N ALA A 149 -19.09 -35.41 -19.59
CA ALA A 149 -19.89 -36.62 -19.37
C ALA A 149 -20.64 -37.04 -20.64
N PHE A 150 -19.90 -37.52 -21.63
CA PHE A 150 -20.39 -37.95 -22.93
C PHE A 150 -19.67 -39.25 -23.31
N ASP A 151 -20.44 -40.32 -23.49
CA ASP A 151 -19.95 -41.62 -23.93
C ASP A 151 -20.54 -42.04 -25.29
N GLU A 152 -20.25 -43.26 -25.72
CA GLU A 152 -20.67 -43.82 -27.01
C GLU A 152 -22.20 -43.87 -27.19
N THR A 153 -22.96 -43.73 -26.10
CA THR A 153 -24.43 -43.78 -26.08
C THR A 153 -25.08 -42.41 -25.95
N GLY A 154 -24.30 -41.32 -25.89
CA GLY A 154 -24.81 -39.95 -25.81
C GLY A 154 -24.32 -39.16 -24.59
N GLN A 155 -24.81 -37.93 -24.48
CA GLN A 155 -24.56 -37.08 -23.31
C GLN A 155 -25.34 -37.57 -22.09
N ALA A 156 -24.76 -37.39 -20.91
CA ALA A 156 -25.35 -37.79 -19.64
C ALA A 156 -26.44 -36.82 -19.18
N ASP A 157 -27.70 -37.14 -19.45
CA ASP A 157 -28.90 -36.35 -19.14
C ASP A 157 -29.43 -36.57 -17.72
N THR A 158 -29.36 -37.79 -17.19
CA THR A 158 -29.83 -38.15 -15.84
C THR A 158 -28.70 -38.22 -14.81
N TYR A 159 -29.01 -38.06 -13.52
CA TYR A 159 -28.03 -38.21 -12.43
C TYR A 159 -27.22 -39.51 -12.52
N GLN A 160 -27.89 -40.65 -12.75
CA GLN A 160 -27.23 -41.96 -12.81
C GLN A 160 -26.22 -42.02 -13.97
N ARG A 161 -26.59 -41.52 -15.15
CA ARG A 161 -25.66 -41.47 -16.28
C ARG A 161 -24.47 -40.56 -16.03
N LYS A 162 -24.69 -39.42 -15.37
CA LYS A 162 -23.61 -38.45 -15.04
C LYS A 162 -22.56 -39.12 -14.16
N ILE A 163 -22.98 -39.83 -13.11
CA ILE A 163 -22.04 -40.51 -12.20
C ILE A 163 -21.36 -41.71 -12.85
N ASP A 164 -22.07 -42.50 -13.67
CA ASP A 164 -21.51 -43.69 -14.31
C ASP A 164 -20.40 -43.33 -15.31
N ILE A 165 -20.62 -42.29 -16.12
CA ILE A 165 -19.65 -41.83 -17.12
C ILE A 165 -18.44 -41.18 -16.43
N CYS A 166 -18.65 -40.29 -15.46
CA CYS A 166 -17.55 -39.67 -14.71
C CYS A 166 -16.72 -40.73 -13.95
N ALA A 167 -17.34 -41.74 -13.34
CA ALA A 167 -16.65 -42.83 -12.66
C ALA A 167 -15.81 -43.67 -13.63
N ARG A 168 -16.38 -44.01 -14.80
CA ARG A 168 -15.66 -44.76 -15.85
C ARG A 168 -14.46 -43.97 -16.35
N ALA A 169 -14.64 -42.70 -16.68
CA ALA A 169 -13.55 -41.84 -17.15
C ALA A 169 -12.45 -41.64 -16.09
N TYR A 170 -12.83 -41.44 -14.82
CA TYR A 170 -11.88 -41.29 -13.71
C TYR A 170 -10.99 -42.52 -13.55
N ARG A 171 -11.56 -43.73 -13.57
CA ARG A 171 -10.79 -44.98 -13.47
C ARG A 171 -9.81 -45.13 -14.63
N ILE A 172 -10.24 -44.82 -15.84
CA ILE A 172 -9.34 -44.85 -17.00
C ILE A 172 -8.18 -43.87 -16.82
N LEU A 173 -8.47 -42.61 -16.48
CA LEU A 173 -7.45 -41.57 -16.32
C LEU A 173 -6.49 -41.88 -15.16
N VAL A 174 -7.00 -42.25 -14.00
CA VAL A 174 -6.20 -42.38 -12.77
C VAL A 174 -5.59 -43.77 -12.64
N ASP A 175 -6.37 -44.84 -12.82
CA ASP A 175 -5.93 -46.20 -12.54
C ASP A 175 -5.12 -46.80 -13.70
N GLU A 176 -5.46 -46.47 -14.96
CA GLU A 176 -4.79 -47.04 -16.14
C GLU A 176 -3.69 -46.13 -16.71
N ILE A 177 -3.95 -44.82 -16.84
CA ILE A 177 -3.00 -43.86 -17.44
C ILE A 177 -2.06 -43.25 -16.39
N GLY A 178 -2.51 -43.12 -15.14
CA GLY A 178 -1.76 -42.43 -14.08
C GLY A 178 -1.83 -40.91 -14.17
N PHE A 179 -2.91 -40.37 -14.74
CA PHE A 179 -3.18 -38.93 -14.79
C PHE A 179 -3.33 -38.37 -13.36
N PRO A 180 -2.72 -37.22 -13.02
CA PRO A 180 -2.90 -36.62 -11.69
C PRO A 180 -4.38 -36.31 -11.43
N PRO A 181 -5.01 -36.86 -10.38
CA PRO A 181 -6.44 -36.67 -10.15
C PRO A 181 -6.82 -35.22 -9.82
N GLU A 182 -5.88 -34.44 -9.26
CA GLU A 182 -6.03 -33.00 -9.05
C GLU A 182 -6.06 -32.17 -10.35
N ASP A 183 -5.72 -32.75 -11.50
CA ASP A 183 -5.75 -32.09 -12.82
C ASP A 183 -6.99 -32.48 -13.65
N ILE A 184 -7.92 -33.24 -13.05
CA ILE A 184 -9.16 -33.69 -13.70
C ILE A 184 -10.30 -32.78 -13.26
N ILE A 185 -10.98 -32.16 -14.22
CA ILE A 185 -12.17 -31.33 -14.02
C ILE A 185 -13.32 -32.02 -14.74
N PHE A 186 -14.37 -32.46 -14.04
CA PHE A 186 -15.55 -33.04 -14.69
C PHE A 186 -16.55 -31.97 -15.09
N ASP A 187 -17.04 -32.04 -16.33
CA ASP A 187 -18.27 -31.36 -16.75
C ASP A 187 -19.40 -32.40 -16.87
N PRO A 188 -20.29 -32.52 -15.86
CA PRO A 188 -21.40 -33.45 -15.91
C PRO A 188 -22.56 -32.96 -16.81
N ASN A 189 -22.36 -31.99 -17.69
CA ASN A 189 -23.30 -31.33 -18.60
C ASN A 189 -24.38 -30.52 -17.88
N VAL A 190 -24.28 -29.20 -17.96
CA VAL A 190 -25.36 -28.27 -17.62
C VAL A 190 -26.36 -28.19 -18.78
N PHE A 191 -27.59 -28.65 -18.57
CA PHE A 191 -28.68 -28.57 -19.55
C PHE A 191 -29.67 -27.45 -19.25
N ALA A 192 -30.42 -27.04 -20.27
CA ALA A 192 -31.43 -26.01 -20.14
C ALA A 192 -32.64 -26.51 -19.33
N VAL A 193 -33.08 -25.69 -18.37
CA VAL A 193 -34.29 -25.91 -17.55
C VAL A 193 -35.39 -24.94 -17.97
N ALA A 194 -36.61 -25.15 -17.47
CA ALA A 194 -37.80 -24.37 -17.84
C ALA A 194 -38.03 -24.31 -19.36
N THR A 195 -37.84 -25.44 -20.04
CA THR A 195 -38.03 -25.57 -21.49
C THR A 195 -39.48 -25.87 -21.88
N GLY A 196 -40.34 -26.19 -20.90
CA GLY A 196 -41.72 -26.65 -21.09
C GLY A 196 -41.86 -28.15 -21.34
N ILE A 197 -40.77 -28.92 -21.24
CA ILE A 197 -40.73 -30.38 -21.34
C ILE A 197 -40.47 -30.93 -19.93
N GLU A 198 -41.38 -31.77 -19.42
CA GLU A 198 -41.34 -32.28 -18.03
C GLU A 198 -40.05 -33.06 -17.74
N GLU A 199 -39.55 -33.80 -18.73
CA GLU A 199 -38.29 -34.55 -18.62
C GLU A 199 -37.06 -33.64 -18.38
N HIS A 200 -37.15 -32.35 -18.70
CA HIS A 200 -36.05 -31.38 -18.54
C HIS A 200 -36.08 -30.65 -17.19
N ASP A 201 -37.18 -30.74 -16.44
CA ASP A 201 -37.36 -29.99 -15.19
C ASP A 201 -36.35 -30.42 -14.11
N ASN A 202 -35.89 -31.67 -14.16
CA ASN A 202 -34.96 -32.22 -13.17
C ASN A 202 -33.47 -31.99 -13.48
N TYR A 203 -33.12 -31.43 -14.64
CA TYR A 203 -31.72 -31.31 -15.06
C TYR A 203 -30.84 -30.50 -14.10
N GLY A 204 -31.38 -29.45 -13.47
CA GLY A 204 -30.66 -28.66 -12.46
C GLY A 204 -30.33 -29.49 -11.21
N VAL A 205 -31.30 -30.26 -10.72
CA VAL A 205 -31.15 -31.17 -9.57
C VAL A 205 -30.14 -32.26 -9.89
N ASP A 206 -30.26 -32.91 -11.06
CA ASP A 206 -29.37 -33.98 -11.48
C ASP A 206 -27.90 -33.53 -11.57
N PHE A 207 -27.64 -32.30 -12.02
CA PHE A 207 -26.29 -31.73 -12.01
C PHE A 207 -25.76 -31.49 -10.58
N ILE A 208 -26.57 -30.91 -9.71
CA ILE A 208 -26.19 -30.59 -8.32
C ILE A 208 -25.91 -31.87 -7.53
N GLU A 209 -26.74 -32.89 -7.69
CA GLU A 209 -26.52 -34.20 -7.05
C GLU A 209 -25.30 -34.90 -7.63
N ALA A 210 -25.09 -34.88 -8.95
CA ALA A 210 -23.91 -35.47 -9.59
C ALA A 210 -22.62 -34.79 -9.11
N THR A 211 -22.63 -33.47 -8.95
CA THR A 211 -21.53 -32.69 -8.38
C THR A 211 -21.18 -33.20 -6.98
N ARG A 212 -22.18 -33.35 -6.10
CA ARG A 212 -21.99 -33.87 -4.75
C ARG A 212 -21.41 -35.28 -4.76
N TRP A 213 -21.90 -36.12 -5.68
CA TRP A 213 -21.40 -37.48 -5.83
C TRP A 213 -19.94 -37.50 -6.30
N ILE A 214 -19.60 -36.74 -7.34
CA ILE A 214 -18.24 -36.65 -7.89
C ILE A 214 -17.26 -36.24 -6.79
N ARG A 215 -17.57 -35.18 -6.04
CA ARG A 215 -16.71 -34.67 -4.97
C ARG A 215 -16.56 -35.65 -3.80
N ALA A 216 -17.57 -36.47 -3.53
CA ALA A 216 -17.51 -37.49 -2.48
C ALA A 216 -16.79 -38.78 -2.91
N ASN A 217 -16.86 -39.15 -4.19
CA ASN A 217 -16.45 -40.49 -4.66
C ASN A 217 -15.22 -40.49 -5.56
N LEU A 218 -14.85 -39.35 -6.16
CA LEU A 218 -13.70 -39.18 -7.06
C LEU A 218 -12.70 -38.21 -6.41
N PRO A 219 -11.78 -38.70 -5.55
CA PRO A 219 -10.90 -37.86 -4.74
C PRO A 219 -10.05 -36.90 -5.60
N HIS A 220 -9.91 -35.66 -5.14
CA HIS A 220 -9.13 -34.60 -5.79
C HIS A 220 -9.69 -34.06 -7.13
N ALA A 221 -10.67 -34.72 -7.75
CA ALA A 221 -11.26 -34.24 -9.00
C ALA A 221 -12.14 -33.00 -8.77
N HIS A 222 -12.07 -32.05 -9.70
CA HIS A 222 -12.82 -30.80 -9.72
C HIS A 222 -14.12 -30.92 -10.53
N VAL A 223 -15.04 -29.96 -10.38
CA VAL A 223 -16.31 -29.94 -11.13
C VAL A 223 -16.53 -28.57 -11.75
N SER A 224 -16.83 -28.55 -13.05
CA SER A 224 -17.16 -27.35 -13.81
C SER A 224 -18.36 -27.56 -14.73
N GLY A 225 -18.77 -26.50 -15.42
CA GLY A 225 -19.83 -26.53 -16.41
C GLY A 225 -20.16 -25.16 -16.99
N GLY A 226 -20.73 -25.16 -18.20
CA GLY A 226 -21.26 -23.97 -18.86
C GLY A 226 -22.54 -23.46 -18.22
N VAL A 227 -22.45 -22.50 -17.30
CA VAL A 227 -23.60 -21.99 -16.55
C VAL A 227 -24.62 -21.31 -17.48
N SER A 228 -24.14 -20.69 -18.55
CA SER A 228 -24.97 -20.07 -19.60
C SER A 228 -25.95 -21.03 -20.29
N ASN A 229 -25.69 -22.34 -20.28
CA ASN A 229 -26.58 -23.34 -20.88
C ASN A 229 -27.86 -23.54 -20.08
N LEU A 230 -27.82 -23.34 -18.75
CA LEU A 230 -28.97 -23.51 -17.87
C LEU A 230 -30.15 -22.61 -18.26
N SER A 231 -29.86 -21.35 -18.59
CA SER A 231 -30.86 -20.32 -18.87
C SER A 231 -31.15 -20.11 -20.36
N PHE A 232 -30.85 -21.10 -21.20
CA PHE A 232 -31.03 -21.02 -22.65
C PHE A 232 -32.46 -20.67 -23.06
N SER A 233 -33.46 -21.17 -22.32
CA SER A 233 -34.89 -20.92 -22.52
C SER A 233 -35.27 -19.42 -22.40
N PHE A 234 -34.43 -18.61 -21.77
CA PHE A 234 -34.67 -17.18 -21.51
C PHE A 234 -33.72 -16.25 -22.27
N ARG A 235 -33.12 -16.72 -23.38
CA ARG A 235 -32.28 -15.88 -24.27
C ARG A 235 -32.98 -14.57 -24.64
N GLY A 236 -32.29 -13.45 -24.43
CA GLY A 236 -32.83 -12.09 -24.65
C GLY A 236 -33.48 -11.46 -23.41
N ASN A 237 -33.54 -12.18 -22.27
CA ASN A 237 -33.96 -11.64 -20.98
C ASN A 237 -32.81 -11.73 -19.96
N GLU A 238 -31.79 -10.89 -20.14
CA GLU A 238 -30.55 -10.94 -19.34
C GLU A 238 -30.78 -10.83 -17.82
N PRO A 239 -31.68 -9.97 -17.29
CA PRO A 239 -31.95 -9.93 -15.85
C PRO A 239 -32.41 -11.28 -15.27
N VAL A 240 -33.25 -12.01 -16.01
CA VAL A 240 -33.69 -13.35 -15.62
C VAL A 240 -32.55 -14.36 -15.71
N ARG A 241 -31.73 -14.29 -16.76
CA ARG A 241 -30.60 -15.20 -16.95
C ARG A 241 -29.56 -15.04 -15.84
N GLU A 242 -29.19 -13.80 -15.50
CA GLU A 242 -28.26 -13.48 -14.42
C GLU A 242 -28.78 -14.01 -13.07
N ALA A 243 -30.08 -13.85 -12.80
CA ALA A 243 -30.71 -14.38 -11.59
C ALA A 243 -30.67 -15.92 -11.52
N MET A 244 -30.99 -16.60 -12.63
CA MET A 244 -30.91 -18.06 -12.71
C MET A 244 -29.48 -18.58 -12.53
N HIS A 245 -28.49 -17.89 -13.12
CA HIS A 245 -27.07 -18.24 -12.98
C HIS A 245 -26.63 -18.12 -11.52
N ALA A 246 -26.97 -17.02 -10.86
CA ALA A 246 -26.61 -16.77 -9.46
C ALA A 246 -27.26 -17.79 -8.51
N VAL A 247 -28.54 -18.15 -8.72
CA VAL A 247 -29.23 -19.17 -7.92
C VAL A 247 -28.62 -20.56 -8.14
N PHE A 248 -28.35 -20.93 -9.39
CA PHE A 248 -27.70 -22.20 -9.70
C PHE A 248 -26.32 -22.33 -9.07
N LEU A 249 -25.47 -21.32 -9.24
CA LEU A 249 -24.14 -21.29 -8.65
C LEU A 249 -24.19 -21.36 -7.13
N TYR A 250 -25.13 -20.64 -6.49
CA TYR A 250 -25.32 -20.70 -5.04
C TYR A 250 -25.52 -22.14 -4.53
N HIS A 251 -26.36 -22.94 -5.21
CA HIS A 251 -26.61 -24.33 -4.82
C HIS A 251 -25.52 -25.30 -5.29
N ALA A 252 -25.00 -25.14 -6.50
CA ALA A 252 -23.97 -26.01 -7.05
C ALA A 252 -22.64 -25.88 -6.30
N ILE A 253 -22.25 -24.66 -5.89
CA ILE A 253 -21.04 -24.42 -5.09
C ILE A 253 -21.16 -25.12 -3.72
N GLN A 254 -22.32 -25.05 -3.07
CA GLN A 254 -22.57 -25.75 -1.81
C GLN A 254 -22.52 -27.28 -1.96
N ALA A 255 -22.87 -27.80 -3.15
CA ALA A 255 -22.74 -29.21 -3.48
C ALA A 255 -21.30 -29.61 -3.86
N GLY A 256 -20.39 -28.65 -4.04
CA GLY A 256 -18.96 -28.86 -4.27
C GLY A 256 -18.46 -28.52 -5.67
N MET A 257 -19.25 -27.81 -6.49
CA MET A 257 -18.77 -27.21 -7.75
C MET A 257 -17.78 -26.10 -7.42
N ASP A 258 -16.55 -26.21 -7.91
CA ASP A 258 -15.46 -25.30 -7.55
C ASP A 258 -14.94 -24.46 -8.72
N MET A 259 -15.45 -24.69 -9.94
CA MET A 259 -15.13 -23.91 -11.13
C MET A 259 -16.38 -23.73 -12.00
N GLY A 260 -16.48 -22.68 -12.81
CA GLY A 260 -17.58 -22.56 -13.78
C GLY A 260 -17.30 -21.61 -14.93
N ILE A 261 -17.81 -21.95 -16.11
CA ILE A 261 -17.73 -21.11 -17.31
C ILE A 261 -18.90 -20.11 -17.26
N VAL A 262 -18.56 -18.85 -17.05
CA VAL A 262 -19.48 -17.75 -16.70
C VAL A 262 -19.07 -16.45 -17.38
N ASN A 263 -20.01 -15.52 -17.48
CA ASN A 263 -19.67 -14.11 -17.74
C ASN A 263 -19.22 -13.45 -16.43
N ALA A 264 -17.90 -13.38 -16.20
CA ALA A 264 -17.32 -12.88 -14.96
C ALA A 264 -17.83 -11.48 -14.53
N GLY A 265 -18.20 -10.61 -15.49
CA GLY A 265 -18.71 -9.26 -15.21
C GLY A 265 -20.21 -9.14 -14.95
N GLN A 266 -20.99 -10.23 -15.03
CA GLN A 266 -22.47 -10.22 -14.97
C GLN A 266 -23.08 -11.15 -13.90
N LEU A 267 -22.28 -11.62 -12.94
CA LEU A 267 -22.81 -12.44 -11.85
C LEU A 267 -23.57 -11.57 -10.83
N ALA A 268 -24.89 -11.72 -10.80
CA ALA A 268 -25.74 -11.09 -9.78
C ALA A 268 -25.43 -11.63 -8.38
N VAL A 269 -25.46 -10.77 -7.37
CA VAL A 269 -25.32 -11.19 -5.97
C VAL A 269 -26.64 -11.82 -5.51
N TYR A 270 -26.61 -13.08 -5.04
CA TYR A 270 -27.80 -13.86 -4.66
C TYR A 270 -28.79 -13.10 -3.74
N ASP A 271 -28.29 -12.35 -2.77
CA ASP A 271 -29.11 -11.58 -1.81
C ASP A 271 -29.69 -10.27 -2.37
N GLN A 272 -29.20 -9.83 -3.54
CA GLN A 272 -29.66 -8.63 -4.23
C GLN A 272 -30.68 -8.94 -5.34
N ILE A 273 -30.90 -10.21 -5.65
CA ILE A 273 -31.95 -10.63 -6.58
C ILE A 273 -33.31 -10.33 -5.94
N ASP A 274 -34.23 -9.78 -6.74
CA ASP A 274 -35.60 -9.55 -6.31
C ASP A 274 -36.19 -10.83 -5.67
N PRO A 275 -36.80 -10.75 -4.47
CA PRO A 275 -37.25 -11.95 -3.75
C PRO A 275 -38.24 -12.83 -4.54
N GLU A 276 -39.11 -12.24 -5.37
CA GLU A 276 -40.08 -12.97 -6.19
C GLU A 276 -39.37 -13.70 -7.34
N LEU A 277 -38.43 -13.01 -8.01
CA LEU A 277 -37.60 -13.59 -9.07
C LEU A 277 -36.67 -14.68 -8.55
N ARG A 278 -36.06 -14.48 -7.38
CA ARG A 278 -35.16 -15.44 -6.73
C ARG A 278 -35.90 -16.73 -6.40
N GLU A 279 -37.09 -16.63 -5.78
CA GLU A 279 -37.88 -17.81 -5.43
C GLU A 279 -38.33 -18.57 -6.68
N ALA A 280 -38.74 -17.87 -7.75
CA ALA A 280 -39.09 -18.51 -9.01
C ALA A 280 -37.88 -19.22 -9.67
N CYS A 281 -36.69 -18.62 -9.60
CA CYS A 281 -35.46 -19.26 -10.06
C CYS A 281 -35.08 -20.49 -9.20
N GLU A 282 -35.24 -20.42 -7.88
CA GLU A 282 -35.02 -21.58 -6.98
C GLU A 282 -36.00 -22.72 -7.28
N ASP A 283 -37.27 -22.40 -7.53
CA ASP A 283 -38.29 -23.39 -7.87
C ASP A 283 -37.92 -24.16 -9.15
N VAL A 284 -37.43 -23.45 -10.18
CA VAL A 284 -36.98 -24.07 -11.44
C VAL A 284 -35.68 -24.85 -11.27
N VAL A 285 -34.64 -24.25 -10.67
CA VAL A 285 -33.32 -24.87 -10.55
C VAL A 285 -33.35 -26.14 -9.70
N LEU A 286 -34.18 -26.16 -8.66
CA LEU A 286 -34.28 -27.26 -7.71
C LEU A 286 -35.51 -28.15 -7.93
N ASN A 287 -36.24 -27.94 -9.03
CA ASN A 287 -37.46 -28.65 -9.37
C ASN A 287 -38.44 -28.74 -8.18
N ARG A 288 -38.65 -27.60 -7.49
CA ARG A 288 -39.55 -27.50 -6.33
C ARG A 288 -40.96 -27.13 -6.80
N VAL A 289 -41.96 -27.65 -6.10
CA VAL A 289 -43.35 -27.22 -6.31
C VAL A 289 -43.52 -25.80 -5.75
N PRO A 290 -43.95 -24.82 -6.57
CA PRO A 290 -44.15 -23.45 -6.12
C PRO A 290 -45.15 -23.33 -4.98
N LYS A 291 -44.91 -22.40 -4.05
CA LYS A 291 -45.82 -22.11 -2.93
C LYS A 291 -47.20 -21.63 -3.36
N THR A 292 -47.29 -21.04 -4.55
CA THR A 292 -48.52 -20.54 -5.16
C THR A 292 -49.33 -21.64 -5.86
N GLY A 293 -48.81 -22.87 -5.96
CA GLY A 293 -49.35 -23.95 -6.79
C GLY A 293 -48.98 -23.79 -8.27
N GLY A 294 -49.18 -24.85 -9.07
CA GLY A 294 -48.77 -24.92 -10.49
C GLY A 294 -47.40 -25.55 -10.70
N THR A 295 -46.85 -25.45 -11.91
CA THR A 295 -45.48 -25.92 -12.22
C THR A 295 -44.45 -24.80 -12.05
N ALA A 296 -43.20 -25.13 -11.71
CA ALA A 296 -42.12 -24.16 -11.58
C ALA A 296 -41.87 -23.39 -12.90
N THR A 297 -41.96 -24.09 -14.02
CA THR A 297 -41.79 -23.54 -15.37
C THR A 297 -42.85 -22.50 -15.71
N GLU A 298 -44.14 -22.76 -15.44
CA GLU A 298 -45.22 -21.79 -15.68
C GLU A 298 -45.04 -20.53 -14.83
N ARG A 299 -44.76 -20.70 -13.53
CA ARG A 299 -44.50 -19.56 -12.63
C ARG A 299 -43.31 -18.72 -13.11
N MET A 300 -42.24 -19.37 -13.54
CA MET A 300 -41.05 -18.66 -14.01
C MET A 300 -41.32 -17.89 -15.30
N LEU A 301 -42.13 -18.42 -16.22
CA LEU A 301 -42.53 -17.70 -17.43
C LEU A 301 -43.38 -16.46 -17.09
N GLU A 302 -44.33 -16.57 -16.16
CA GLU A 302 -45.14 -15.42 -15.71
C GLU A 302 -44.29 -14.32 -15.06
N VAL A 303 -43.34 -14.70 -14.21
CA VAL A 303 -42.41 -13.76 -13.56
C VAL A 303 -41.47 -13.15 -14.61
N ALA A 304 -40.93 -13.95 -15.52
CA ALA A 304 -39.97 -13.49 -16.53
C ALA A 304 -40.53 -12.41 -17.46
N GLU A 305 -41.82 -12.42 -17.79
CA GLU A 305 -42.46 -11.36 -18.59
C GLU A 305 -42.39 -9.98 -17.90
N ARG A 306 -42.45 -9.94 -16.55
CA ARG A 306 -42.36 -8.67 -15.79
C ARG A 306 -40.96 -8.05 -15.81
N PHE A 307 -39.94 -8.88 -16.07
CA PHE A 307 -38.54 -8.46 -16.14
C PHE A 307 -38.02 -8.34 -17.58
N ARG A 308 -38.89 -8.56 -18.59
CA ARG A 308 -38.55 -8.43 -20.01
C ARG A 308 -38.57 -6.95 -20.43
N GLY A 309 -37.39 -6.36 -20.69
CA GLY A 309 -37.29 -4.99 -21.23
C GLY A 309 -36.12 -4.14 -20.73
N GLY A 310 -35.31 -4.64 -19.78
CA GLY A 310 -34.10 -3.94 -19.34
C GLY A 310 -32.92 -4.20 -20.27
N ALA A 311 -32.83 -3.47 -21.39
CA ALA A 311 -31.59 -3.43 -22.17
C ALA A 311 -30.53 -2.65 -21.36
N ARG A 312 -29.52 -3.35 -20.84
CA ARG A 312 -28.28 -2.74 -20.36
C ARG A 312 -27.32 -2.62 -21.54
N GLU A 313 -26.98 -1.38 -21.89
CA GLU A 313 -25.94 -1.07 -22.87
C GLU A 313 -24.57 -1.59 -22.40
N GLU A 314 -23.77 -2.08 -23.34
CA GLU A 314 -22.40 -2.54 -23.11
C GLU A 314 -21.54 -1.39 -22.56
N LYS A 315 -20.77 -1.65 -21.48
CA LYS A 315 -19.73 -0.76 -20.96
C LYS A 315 -18.65 -0.50 -22.02
N GLN A 316 -18.86 0.50 -22.88
CA GLN A 316 -17.78 1.38 -23.34
C GLN A 316 -17.38 2.23 -22.13
N ARG A 317 -16.20 1.98 -21.53
CA ARG A 317 -15.62 2.83 -20.46
C ARG A 317 -16.68 3.39 -19.48
N ASP A 318 -17.66 2.58 -19.06
CA ASP A 318 -18.94 3.01 -18.46
C ASP A 318 -19.18 4.54 -18.54
N LEU A 319 -19.28 5.09 -19.76
CA LEU A 319 -19.52 6.53 -19.93
C LEU A 319 -20.97 6.86 -19.57
N ALA A 320 -21.74 5.95 -18.97
CA ALA A 320 -23.10 6.22 -18.51
C ALA A 320 -23.13 7.38 -17.50
N TRP A 321 -22.04 7.61 -16.75
CA TRP A 321 -21.92 8.80 -15.91
C TRP A 321 -21.77 10.09 -16.73
N ARG A 322 -21.34 10.05 -17.98
CA ARG A 322 -21.31 11.21 -18.90
C ARG A 322 -22.71 11.71 -19.23
N ASP A 323 -23.71 10.84 -19.18
CA ASP A 323 -25.13 11.21 -19.38
C ASP A 323 -25.79 11.77 -18.11
N TRP A 324 -25.10 11.74 -16.96
CA TRP A 324 -25.62 12.31 -15.72
C TRP A 324 -25.63 13.84 -15.76
N PRO A 325 -26.45 14.50 -14.91
CA PRO A 325 -26.35 15.93 -14.68
C PRO A 325 -24.93 16.36 -14.33
N VAL A 326 -24.49 17.53 -14.81
CA VAL A 326 -23.10 17.99 -14.71
C VAL A 326 -22.58 17.98 -13.26
N GLU A 327 -23.44 18.27 -12.30
CA GLU A 327 -23.12 18.22 -10.88
C GLU A 327 -22.74 16.81 -10.41
N LYS A 328 -23.46 15.79 -10.89
CA LYS A 328 -23.17 14.37 -10.60
C LYS A 328 -21.96 13.85 -11.36
N ARG A 329 -21.63 14.44 -12.51
CA ARG A 329 -20.39 14.13 -13.24
C ARG A 329 -19.17 14.65 -12.51
N LEU A 330 -19.22 15.90 -12.05
CA LEU A 330 -18.18 16.51 -11.23
C LEU A 330 -17.97 15.74 -9.91
N GLU A 331 -19.06 15.35 -9.23
CA GLU A 331 -19.00 14.49 -8.03
C GLU A 331 -18.32 13.14 -8.34
N HIS A 332 -18.72 12.46 -9.41
CA HIS A 332 -18.13 11.18 -9.82
C HIS A 332 -16.65 11.32 -10.19
N ALA A 333 -16.29 12.36 -10.95
CA ALA A 333 -14.91 12.62 -11.35
C ALA A 333 -14.01 12.90 -10.14
N LEU A 334 -14.51 13.67 -9.16
CA LEU A 334 -13.80 13.94 -7.91
C LEU A 334 -13.60 12.66 -7.08
N VAL A 335 -14.65 11.88 -6.85
CA VAL A 335 -14.56 10.65 -6.03
C VAL A 335 -13.64 9.60 -6.66
N ASN A 336 -13.60 9.50 -7.98
CA ASN A 336 -12.79 8.50 -8.68
C ASN A 336 -11.43 9.03 -9.16
N GLY A 337 -11.12 10.32 -8.97
CA GLY A 337 -9.85 10.93 -9.38
C GLY A 337 -9.67 11.04 -10.90
N ILE A 338 -10.76 11.20 -11.65
CA ILE A 338 -10.78 11.25 -13.13
C ILE A 338 -10.50 12.67 -13.62
N THR A 339 -9.42 12.87 -14.38
CA THR A 339 -9.03 14.17 -14.93
C THR A 339 -9.44 14.38 -16.39
N GLU A 340 -9.75 13.31 -17.13
CA GLU A 340 -9.94 13.33 -18.60
C GLU A 340 -11.05 14.29 -19.07
N PHE A 341 -12.10 14.51 -18.25
CA PHE A 341 -13.27 15.33 -18.62
C PHE A 341 -13.48 16.54 -17.71
N ILE A 342 -12.55 16.83 -16.79
CA ILE A 342 -12.80 17.81 -15.73
C ILE A 342 -12.94 19.24 -16.25
N GLU A 343 -12.19 19.60 -17.30
CA GLU A 343 -12.25 20.94 -17.89
C GLU A 343 -13.62 21.21 -18.52
N ASP A 344 -14.08 20.27 -19.35
CA ASP A 344 -15.37 20.37 -20.04
C ASP A 344 -16.56 20.37 -19.06
N ASP A 345 -16.54 19.49 -18.06
CA ASP A 345 -17.61 19.44 -17.05
C ASP A 345 -17.64 20.69 -16.18
N THR A 346 -16.47 21.24 -15.84
CA THR A 346 -16.40 22.46 -15.04
C THR A 346 -16.90 23.67 -15.82
N GLU A 347 -16.56 23.80 -17.10
CA GLU A 347 -17.08 24.88 -17.95
C GLU A 347 -18.59 24.75 -18.18
N ALA A 348 -19.11 23.53 -18.37
CA ALA A 348 -20.55 23.30 -18.47
C ALA A 348 -21.29 23.69 -17.18
N ALA A 349 -20.76 23.35 -16.01
CA ALA A 349 -21.31 23.76 -14.73
C ALA A 349 -21.25 25.28 -14.53
N ARG A 350 -20.15 25.94 -14.97
CA ARG A 350 -19.99 27.39 -14.92
C ARG A 350 -21.03 28.13 -15.75
N GLN A 351 -21.37 27.62 -16.94
CA GLN A 351 -22.41 28.22 -17.79
C GLN A 351 -23.82 28.09 -17.19
N ALA A 352 -24.07 27.03 -16.42
CA ALA A 352 -25.33 26.81 -15.74
C ALA A 352 -25.45 27.59 -14.40
N ALA A 353 -24.32 27.94 -13.79
CA ALA A 353 -24.24 28.69 -12.54
C ALA A 353 -24.41 30.20 -12.72
N ALA A 354 -24.94 30.89 -11.70
CA ALA A 354 -25.08 32.34 -11.71
C ALA A 354 -23.73 33.05 -11.54
N ARG A 355 -22.86 32.50 -10.69
CA ARG A 355 -21.48 32.94 -10.48
C ARG A 355 -20.53 31.74 -10.63
N PRO A 356 -19.30 31.91 -11.16
CA PRO A 356 -18.30 30.85 -11.18
C PRO A 356 -17.99 30.29 -9.79
N LEU A 357 -18.09 31.11 -8.74
CA LEU A 357 -17.92 30.67 -7.34
C LEU A 357 -18.95 29.60 -6.93
N ASP A 358 -20.18 29.66 -7.47
CA ASP A 358 -21.24 28.73 -7.10
C ASP A 358 -20.94 27.29 -7.57
N VAL A 359 -20.08 27.12 -8.59
CA VAL A 359 -19.58 25.80 -9.02
C VAL A 359 -18.64 25.19 -7.98
N ILE A 360 -17.83 26.04 -7.34
CA ILE A 360 -16.93 25.62 -6.25
C ILE A 360 -17.76 25.25 -5.02
N GLU A 361 -18.59 26.18 -4.55
CA GLU A 361 -19.40 26.00 -3.32
C GLU A 361 -20.51 24.94 -3.47
N GLY A 362 -20.93 24.64 -4.70
CA GLY A 362 -21.95 23.65 -5.03
C GLY A 362 -21.37 22.28 -5.38
N PRO A 363 -21.34 21.89 -6.67
CA PRO A 363 -21.03 20.52 -7.09
C PRO A 363 -19.63 20.04 -6.71
N LEU A 364 -18.61 20.92 -6.78
CA LEU A 364 -17.25 20.53 -6.42
C LEU A 364 -17.12 20.25 -4.92
N MET A 365 -17.65 21.14 -4.06
CA MET A 365 -17.66 20.90 -2.61
C MET A 365 -18.55 19.73 -2.20
N ALA A 366 -19.67 19.48 -2.88
CA ALA A 366 -20.47 18.28 -2.66
C ALA A 366 -19.65 17.01 -2.93
N GLY A 367 -18.90 16.96 -4.03
CA GLY A 367 -17.97 15.86 -4.32
C GLY A 367 -16.88 15.71 -3.26
N MET A 368 -16.29 16.81 -2.81
CA MET A 368 -15.26 16.77 -1.78
C MET A 368 -15.77 16.35 -0.40
N ASN A 369 -17.02 16.69 -0.05
CA ASN A 369 -17.67 16.19 1.16
C ASN A 369 -17.84 14.66 1.11
N VAL A 370 -18.21 14.10 -0.05
CA VAL A 370 -18.29 12.64 -0.23
C VAL A 370 -16.91 11.99 -0.08
N VAL A 371 -15.86 12.59 -0.65
CA VAL A 371 -14.47 12.14 -0.46
C VAL A 371 -14.09 12.16 1.02
N GLY A 372 -14.42 13.24 1.75
CA GLY A 372 -14.21 13.38 3.18
C GLY A 372 -14.95 12.31 4.01
N ASP A 373 -16.21 12.05 3.70
CA ASP A 373 -17.03 11.04 4.36
C ASP A 373 -16.48 9.62 4.12
N LEU A 374 -16.07 9.31 2.89
CA LEU A 374 -15.48 8.03 2.54
C LEU A 374 -14.12 7.83 3.21
N PHE A 375 -13.29 8.88 3.28
CA PHE A 375 -12.02 8.85 3.97
C PHE A 375 -12.20 8.67 5.49
N GLY A 376 -13.11 9.44 6.10
CA GLY A 376 -13.46 9.33 7.52
C GLY A 376 -14.06 7.97 7.89
N ALA A 377 -14.80 7.34 6.97
CA ALA A 377 -15.34 5.99 7.14
C ALA A 377 -14.33 4.86 6.83
N GLY A 378 -13.10 5.19 6.41
CA GLY A 378 -12.06 4.22 6.04
C GLY A 378 -12.38 3.43 4.76
N LYS A 379 -13.25 3.96 3.89
CA LYS A 379 -13.62 3.39 2.58
C LYS A 379 -12.80 3.98 1.44
N MET A 380 -12.11 5.09 1.68
CA MET A 380 -11.16 5.73 0.78
C MET A 380 -9.85 5.95 1.55
N PHE A 381 -8.73 5.93 0.84
CA PHE A 381 -7.39 6.07 1.43
C PHE A 381 -6.68 7.30 0.86
N LEU A 382 -5.64 7.75 1.55
CA LEU A 382 -4.94 8.99 1.21
C LEU A 382 -4.50 9.08 -0.27
N PRO A 383 -3.97 8.02 -0.93
CA PRO A 383 -3.65 8.09 -2.36
C PRO A 383 -4.82 8.53 -3.24
N GLN A 384 -6.02 8.01 -2.93
CA GLN A 384 -7.24 8.34 -3.66
C GLN A 384 -7.69 9.77 -3.35
N VAL A 385 -7.58 10.21 -2.09
CA VAL A 385 -7.89 11.59 -1.68
C VAL A 385 -6.98 12.60 -2.39
N VAL A 386 -5.69 12.29 -2.52
CA VAL A 386 -4.75 13.15 -3.27
C VAL A 386 -5.09 13.17 -4.77
N LYS A 387 -5.51 12.04 -5.35
CA LYS A 387 -6.02 12.02 -6.74
C LYS A 387 -7.29 12.86 -6.90
N SER A 388 -8.23 12.84 -5.93
CA SER A 388 -9.40 13.73 -5.92
C SER A 388 -9.03 15.20 -5.81
N ALA A 389 -8.03 15.54 -4.99
CA ALA A 389 -7.50 16.90 -4.85
C ALA A 389 -6.99 17.47 -6.19
N ARG A 390 -6.33 16.63 -7.00
CA ARG A 390 -5.85 17.00 -8.33
C ARG A 390 -7.00 17.40 -9.25
N VAL A 391 -8.07 16.61 -9.27
CA VAL A 391 -9.29 16.91 -10.04
C VAL A 391 -9.91 18.23 -9.57
N MET A 392 -10.02 18.44 -8.25
CA MET A 392 -10.52 19.69 -7.66
C MET A 392 -9.71 20.92 -8.09
N LYS A 393 -8.37 20.84 -8.02
CA LYS A 393 -7.49 21.94 -8.43
C LYS A 393 -7.60 22.26 -9.91
N GLN A 394 -7.66 21.24 -10.78
CA GLN A 394 -7.83 21.44 -12.22
C GLN A 394 -9.17 22.13 -12.54
N ALA A 395 -10.27 21.71 -11.90
CA ALA A 395 -11.56 22.37 -12.02
C ALA A 395 -11.49 23.84 -11.58
N VAL A 396 -10.89 24.11 -10.41
CA VAL A 396 -10.72 25.47 -9.90
C VAL A 396 -9.87 26.33 -10.84
N ALA A 397 -8.83 25.77 -11.46
CA ALA A 397 -7.98 26.48 -12.41
C ALA A 397 -8.75 26.98 -13.64
N VAL A 398 -9.74 26.21 -14.11
CA VAL A 398 -10.64 26.60 -15.20
C VAL A 398 -11.52 27.80 -14.81
N LEU A 399 -11.94 27.87 -13.55
CA LEU A 399 -12.84 28.93 -13.06
C LEU A 399 -12.12 30.26 -12.75
N LEU A 400 -10.82 30.22 -12.44
CA LEU A 400 -10.03 31.39 -12.01
C LEU A 400 -10.17 32.61 -12.93
N PRO A 401 -9.97 32.52 -14.27
CA PRO A 401 -10.09 33.68 -15.15
C PRO A 401 -11.47 34.35 -15.11
N TYR A 402 -12.53 33.57 -14.92
CA TYR A 402 -13.90 34.07 -14.86
C TYR A 402 -14.20 34.73 -13.52
N MET A 403 -13.69 34.17 -12.43
CA MET A 403 -13.80 34.76 -11.10
C MET A 403 -13.08 36.11 -11.02
N ASP A 404 -11.89 36.21 -11.61
CA ASP A 404 -11.13 37.47 -11.63
C ASP A 404 -11.84 38.55 -12.47
N ALA A 405 -12.47 38.16 -13.58
CA ALA A 405 -13.27 39.06 -14.42
C ALA A 405 -14.55 39.55 -13.71
N GLU A 406 -15.27 38.65 -13.02
CA GLU A 406 -16.48 39.02 -12.25
C GLU A 406 -16.13 39.92 -11.06
N LYS A 407 -15.04 39.63 -10.34
CA LYS A 407 -14.56 40.46 -9.23
C LYS A 407 -14.10 41.84 -9.68
N ALA A 408 -13.41 41.93 -10.83
CA ALA A 408 -13.06 43.21 -11.44
C ALA A 408 -14.31 44.04 -11.81
N ALA A 409 -15.41 43.39 -12.18
CA ALA A 409 -16.69 44.03 -12.47
C ALA A 409 -17.49 44.41 -11.21
N ALA A 410 -17.37 43.64 -10.12
CA ALA A 410 -18.13 43.82 -8.88
C ALA A 410 -17.43 44.68 -7.81
N GLY A 411 -16.16 45.07 -8.03
CA GLY A 411 -15.40 45.95 -7.12
C GLY A 411 -15.02 45.31 -5.78
N GLY A 412 -15.17 43.99 -5.62
CA GLY A 412 -14.84 43.26 -4.39
C GLY A 412 -13.38 42.79 -4.33
N GLN A 413 -12.80 42.79 -3.14
CA GLN A 413 -11.50 42.17 -2.85
C GLN A 413 -11.70 40.87 -2.05
N GLY A 414 -11.10 39.76 -2.50
CA GLY A 414 -11.00 38.50 -1.74
C GLY A 414 -11.81 37.32 -2.29
N ARG A 415 -11.45 36.10 -1.87
CA ARG A 415 -12.10 34.80 -2.19
C ARG A 415 -12.87 34.36 -0.93
N GLU A 416 -14.12 33.89 -1.03
CA GLU A 416 -14.81 33.29 0.12
C GLU A 416 -14.30 31.85 0.30
N SER A 417 -13.33 31.67 1.20
CA SER A 417 -12.79 30.36 1.62
C SER A 417 -13.40 29.92 2.95
N ALA A 418 -13.35 28.62 3.27
CA ALA A 418 -13.74 28.12 4.59
C ALA A 418 -12.81 28.57 5.73
N GLY A 419 -11.65 29.14 5.38
CA GLY A 419 -10.63 29.70 6.26
C GLY A 419 -9.26 29.65 5.60
N LYS A 420 -8.35 30.55 5.98
CA LYS A 420 -6.97 30.58 5.52
C LYS A 420 -6.04 29.99 6.57
N ILE A 421 -5.19 29.04 6.20
CA ILE A 421 -4.32 28.30 7.11
C ILE A 421 -2.87 28.43 6.63
N LEU A 422 -1.99 28.90 7.52
CA LEU A 422 -0.55 28.92 7.26
C LEU A 422 0.07 27.61 7.71
N MET A 423 0.83 26.96 6.84
CA MET A 423 1.55 25.73 7.13
C MET A 423 3.05 25.96 7.02
N ALA A 424 3.84 25.48 7.99
CA ALA A 424 5.30 25.61 7.96
C ALA A 424 5.98 24.40 8.62
N THR A 425 7.07 23.92 8.02
CA THR A 425 8.03 23.08 8.74
C THR A 425 8.97 24.01 9.51
N VAL A 426 9.09 23.78 10.82
CA VAL A 426 9.77 24.69 11.74
C VAL A 426 11.26 24.86 11.42
N LYS A 427 11.86 25.93 11.97
CA LYS A 427 13.25 26.29 11.76
C LYS A 427 14.20 25.09 11.96
N GLY A 428 15.10 24.93 11.01
CA GLY A 428 16.14 23.90 11.04
C GLY A 428 15.66 22.48 10.73
N ASP A 429 14.37 22.26 10.49
CA ASP A 429 13.84 21.00 9.98
C ASP A 429 13.53 21.12 8.47
N VAL A 430 13.74 20.03 7.74
CA VAL A 430 13.71 19.99 6.27
C VAL A 430 12.63 19.08 5.71
N HIS A 431 11.98 18.26 6.55
CA HIS A 431 11.03 17.26 6.07
C HIS A 431 9.63 17.84 5.97
N ASP A 432 8.98 17.60 4.83
CA ASP A 432 7.69 18.20 4.51
C ASP A 432 6.64 17.24 3.93
N ILE A 433 6.94 15.95 3.75
CA ILE A 433 5.99 14.97 3.18
C ILE A 433 4.65 15.01 3.93
N GLY A 434 4.67 14.86 5.26
CA GLY A 434 3.47 14.91 6.10
C GLY A 434 2.77 16.28 6.07
N LYS A 435 3.52 17.39 6.03
CA LYS A 435 2.98 18.75 5.89
C LYS A 435 2.20 18.89 4.59
N ASN A 436 2.79 18.45 3.48
CA ASN A 436 2.21 18.57 2.15
C ASN A 436 0.94 17.72 2.04
N ILE A 437 0.94 16.53 2.63
CA ILE A 437 -0.26 15.69 2.75
C ILE A 437 -1.38 16.44 3.50
N VAL A 438 -1.09 17.01 4.67
CA VAL A 438 -2.08 17.79 5.45
C VAL A 438 -2.57 19.00 4.66
N GLY A 439 -1.66 19.72 3.99
CA GLY A 439 -2.00 20.86 3.14
C GLY A 439 -2.95 20.47 2.00
N VAL A 440 -2.69 19.36 1.31
CA VAL A 440 -3.57 18.85 0.25
C VAL A 440 -4.94 18.45 0.82
N VAL A 441 -4.97 17.73 1.95
CA VAL A 441 -6.24 17.31 2.59
C VAL A 441 -7.06 18.49 3.10
N LEU A 442 -6.43 19.56 3.61
CA LEU A 442 -7.14 20.78 4.00
C LEU A 442 -7.61 21.57 2.77
N ALA A 443 -6.79 21.69 1.72
CA ALA A 443 -7.18 22.33 0.46
C ALA A 443 -8.39 21.62 -0.18
N CYS A 444 -8.45 20.29 -0.07
CA CYS A 444 -9.61 19.48 -0.45
C CYS A 444 -10.92 19.90 0.23
N ASN A 445 -10.86 20.57 1.39
CA ASN A 445 -12.02 20.99 2.17
C ASN A 445 -12.24 22.52 2.12
N ASN A 446 -11.84 23.17 1.02
CA ASN A 446 -12.00 24.61 0.75
C ASN A 446 -11.26 25.55 1.72
N TYR A 447 -10.20 25.06 2.37
CA TYR A 447 -9.27 25.92 3.09
C TYR A 447 -8.21 26.48 2.12
N GLU A 448 -7.89 27.76 2.26
CA GLU A 448 -6.76 28.37 1.56
C GLU A 448 -5.47 28.05 2.32
N ILE A 449 -4.49 27.43 1.66
CA ILE A 449 -3.24 26.99 2.30
C ILE A 449 -2.09 27.90 1.88
N VAL A 450 -1.48 28.56 2.86
CA VAL A 450 -0.24 29.32 2.70
C VAL A 450 0.91 28.47 3.21
N ASP A 451 1.59 27.77 2.32
CA ASP A 451 2.73 26.92 2.66
C ASP A 451 4.04 27.72 2.59
N LEU A 452 4.70 27.92 3.74
CA LEU A 452 5.99 28.63 3.82
C LEU A 452 7.19 27.72 3.54
N GLY A 453 6.97 26.43 3.29
CA GLY A 453 8.02 25.46 3.04
C GLY A 453 8.70 24.98 4.32
N VAL A 454 10.03 24.85 4.26
CA VAL A 454 10.86 24.23 5.30
C VAL A 454 11.89 25.18 5.87
N MET A 455 12.41 24.85 7.05
CA MET A 455 13.36 25.66 7.81
C MET A 455 12.86 27.08 8.11
N VAL A 456 11.56 27.26 8.32
CA VAL A 456 10.94 28.59 8.41
C VAL A 456 11.14 29.20 9.81
N PRO A 457 11.75 30.40 9.93
CA PRO A 457 11.92 31.07 11.23
C PRO A 457 10.59 31.51 11.85
N PRO A 458 10.47 31.49 13.20
CA PRO A 458 9.25 31.93 13.91
C PRO A 458 8.80 33.35 13.54
N GLN A 459 9.75 34.26 13.33
CA GLN A 459 9.48 35.64 12.95
C GLN A 459 8.77 35.71 11.61
N LYS A 460 9.19 34.89 10.63
CA LYS A 460 8.58 34.86 9.31
C LYS A 460 7.17 34.28 9.34
N ILE A 461 6.96 33.22 10.15
CA ILE A 461 5.64 32.63 10.36
C ILE A 461 4.68 33.70 10.93
N ILE A 462 5.09 34.42 11.97
CA ILE A 462 4.29 35.46 12.60
C ILE A 462 4.03 36.64 11.65
N GLU A 463 5.04 37.09 10.92
CA GLU A 463 4.94 38.17 9.94
C GLU A 463 3.90 37.83 8.87
N VAL A 464 4.08 36.70 8.18
CA VAL A 464 3.18 36.28 7.10
C VAL A 464 1.78 35.97 7.64
N ALA A 465 1.65 35.35 8.83
CA ALA A 465 0.35 35.10 9.43
C ALA A 465 -0.47 36.39 9.63
N ARG A 466 0.19 37.52 9.95
CA ARG A 466 -0.47 38.82 10.04
C ARG A 466 -0.77 39.42 8.68
N GLU A 467 0.19 39.40 7.78
CA GLU A 467 0.06 39.96 6.42
C GLU A 467 -1.08 39.28 5.66
N GLU A 468 -1.15 37.96 5.73
CA GLU A 468 -2.15 37.14 5.06
C GLU A 468 -3.48 37.04 5.82
N GLN A 469 -3.52 37.53 7.06
CA GLN A 469 -4.67 37.44 7.98
C GLN A 469 -5.19 36.00 8.12
N VAL A 470 -4.32 35.07 8.48
CA VAL A 470 -4.67 33.65 8.56
C VAL A 470 -5.52 33.32 9.79
N ASP A 471 -6.41 32.34 9.63
CA ASP A 471 -7.35 31.89 10.65
C ASP A 471 -6.76 30.79 11.55
N ALA A 472 -5.72 30.08 11.11
CA ALA A 472 -4.97 29.09 11.88
C ALA A 472 -3.52 28.95 11.39
N ILE A 473 -2.64 28.49 12.27
CA ILE A 473 -1.25 28.15 11.96
C ILE A 473 -1.00 26.67 12.23
N GLY A 474 -0.41 25.94 11.29
CA GLY A 474 0.01 24.56 11.43
C GLY A 474 1.53 24.40 11.34
N LEU A 475 2.10 23.68 12.32
CA LEU A 475 3.53 23.39 12.39
C LEU A 475 3.82 21.92 12.18
N SER A 476 4.88 21.65 11.41
CA SER A 476 5.42 20.32 11.17
C SER A 476 6.86 20.20 11.70
N GLY A 477 7.18 19.04 12.27
CA GLY A 477 8.53 18.68 12.71
C GLY A 477 8.77 17.17 12.71
N LEU A 478 9.91 16.74 12.17
CA LEU A 478 10.37 15.36 12.11
C LEU A 478 11.40 15.05 13.21
N ILE A 479 12.32 15.98 13.51
CA ILE A 479 13.41 15.73 14.45
C ILE A 479 13.10 16.28 15.84
N THR A 480 13.84 15.79 16.84
CA THR A 480 13.56 16.18 18.24
C THR A 480 13.83 17.66 18.56
N PRO A 481 14.84 18.34 17.98
CA PRO A 481 15.02 19.79 18.15
C PRO A 481 13.83 20.63 17.65
N SER A 482 13.05 20.11 16.70
CA SER A 482 11.86 20.78 16.16
C SER A 482 10.79 21.01 17.21
N LEU A 483 10.75 20.17 18.27
CA LEU A 483 9.81 20.32 19.38
C LEU A 483 10.04 21.61 20.17
N ASP A 484 11.30 22.01 20.36
CA ASP A 484 11.65 23.24 21.07
C ASP A 484 11.30 24.47 20.22
N GLU A 485 11.50 24.40 18.90
CA GLU A 485 11.09 25.47 17.98
C GLU A 485 9.56 25.67 17.99
N MET A 486 8.77 24.60 18.12
CA MET A 486 7.32 24.70 18.28
C MET A 486 6.91 25.38 19.60
N VAL A 487 7.60 25.06 20.71
CA VAL A 487 7.38 25.73 22.01
C VAL A 487 7.78 27.21 21.93
N HIS A 488 8.89 27.51 21.26
CA HIS A 488 9.36 28.87 21.05
C HIS A 488 8.35 29.67 20.23
N LEU A 489 7.85 29.13 19.11
CA LEU A 489 6.82 29.80 18.32
C LEU A 489 5.54 30.03 19.12
N ALA A 490 5.07 29.04 19.88
CA ALA A 490 3.88 29.19 20.73
C ALA A 490 4.04 30.36 21.74
N SER A 491 5.22 30.47 22.36
CA SER A 491 5.57 31.59 23.25
C SER A 491 5.60 32.93 22.51
N GLU A 492 6.14 32.95 21.29
CA GLU A 492 6.21 34.14 20.45
C GLU A 492 4.83 34.59 19.94
N MET A 493 3.94 33.64 19.61
CA MET A 493 2.54 33.91 19.26
C MET A 493 1.78 34.54 20.43
N GLU A 494 1.98 34.02 21.65
CA GLU A 494 1.42 34.60 22.89
C GLU A 494 1.92 36.04 23.07
N ARG A 495 3.23 36.26 22.95
CA ARG A 495 3.87 37.58 23.08
C ARG A 495 3.40 38.57 22.01
N ALA A 496 3.19 38.08 20.79
CA ALA A 496 2.64 38.83 19.67
C ALA A 496 1.12 39.04 19.80
N GLY A 497 0.44 38.40 20.75
CA GLY A 497 -0.98 38.62 21.03
C GLY A 497 -1.93 37.90 20.08
N PHE A 498 -1.48 36.86 19.37
CA PHE A 498 -2.36 35.99 18.58
C PHE A 498 -3.37 35.29 19.49
N ASP A 499 -4.53 34.98 18.92
CA ASP A 499 -5.61 34.20 19.55
C ASP A 499 -6.21 33.13 18.61
N ILE A 500 -5.63 32.97 17.41
CA ILE A 500 -5.97 31.93 16.45
C ILE A 500 -5.47 30.55 16.89
N PRO A 501 -6.05 29.45 16.40
CA PRO A 501 -5.59 28.11 16.75
C PRO A 501 -4.18 27.79 16.22
N LEU A 502 -3.44 26.97 16.99
CA LEU A 502 -2.12 26.46 16.63
C LEU A 502 -2.17 24.93 16.51
N LEU A 503 -2.00 24.40 15.31
CA LEU A 503 -1.99 22.96 15.02
C LEU A 503 -0.55 22.44 15.09
N ILE A 504 -0.34 21.35 15.84
CA ILE A 504 0.96 20.72 16.04
C ILE A 504 0.94 19.32 15.45
N GLY A 505 1.84 19.02 14.52
CA GLY A 505 1.99 17.72 13.89
C GLY A 505 3.43 17.38 13.47
N GLY A 506 3.62 16.17 12.95
CA GLY A 506 4.92 15.63 12.54
C GLY A 506 5.45 14.51 13.46
N ALA A 507 6.43 13.74 13.01
CA ALA A 507 6.77 12.44 13.58
C ALA A 507 7.22 12.48 15.05
N THR A 508 7.89 13.55 15.48
CA THR A 508 8.33 13.70 16.88
C THR A 508 7.28 14.30 17.79
N THR A 509 6.21 14.84 17.23
CA THR A 509 5.14 15.47 18.02
C THR A 509 4.24 14.42 18.66
N SER A 510 3.63 14.77 19.79
CA SER A 510 2.68 13.89 20.47
C SER A 510 1.66 14.69 21.26
N ARG A 511 0.53 14.05 21.57
CA ARG A 511 -0.50 14.62 22.45
C ARG A 511 0.05 15.00 23.82
N VAL A 512 0.92 14.15 24.37
CA VAL A 512 1.56 14.36 25.68
C VAL A 512 2.51 15.55 25.62
N HIS A 513 3.40 15.59 24.64
CA HIS A 513 4.34 16.71 24.48
C HIS A 513 3.60 18.04 24.34
N THR A 514 2.59 18.08 23.46
CA THR A 514 1.79 19.29 23.22
C THR A 514 1.10 19.77 24.49
N ALA A 515 0.48 18.86 25.25
CA ALA A 515 -0.18 19.19 26.51
C ALA A 515 0.78 19.69 27.60
N VAL A 516 2.00 19.13 27.67
CA VAL A 516 2.96 19.42 28.75
C VAL A 516 3.85 20.62 28.44
N LYS A 517 4.17 20.88 27.17
CA LYS A 517 5.20 21.86 26.78
C LYS A 517 4.69 23.00 25.90
N ILE A 518 3.81 22.72 24.93
CA ILE A 518 3.38 23.73 23.94
C ILE A 518 2.14 24.49 24.41
N ALA A 519 1.08 23.79 24.79
CA ALA A 519 -0.17 24.41 25.20
C ALA A 519 -0.03 25.37 26.41
N PRO A 520 0.83 25.10 27.42
CA PRO A 520 1.06 26.06 28.50
C PRO A 520 1.75 27.35 28.05
N ALA A 521 2.46 27.34 26.91
CA ALA A 521 3.17 28.49 26.37
C ALA A 521 2.28 29.42 25.51
N TYR A 522 1.07 28.97 25.15
CA TYR A 522 0.12 29.73 24.34
C TYR A 522 -1.29 29.64 24.92
N THR A 523 -1.66 30.64 25.72
CA THR A 523 -2.89 30.63 26.52
C THR A 523 -4.04 31.43 25.90
N ARG A 524 -3.71 32.41 25.04
CA ARG A 524 -4.68 33.27 24.33
C ARG A 524 -5.46 32.50 23.27
N GLY A 525 -4.80 31.61 22.54
CA GLY A 525 -5.44 30.67 21.61
C GLY A 525 -5.45 29.25 22.15
N GLN A 526 -5.64 28.27 21.27
CA GLN A 526 -5.59 26.85 21.61
C GLN A 526 -4.58 26.13 20.72
N ALA A 527 -3.55 25.56 21.36
CA ALA A 527 -2.65 24.61 20.70
C ALA A 527 -3.29 23.22 20.69
N VAL A 528 -3.31 22.55 19.54
CA VAL A 528 -3.93 21.23 19.37
C VAL A 528 -2.98 20.30 18.63
N TYR A 529 -2.70 19.16 19.24
CA TYR A 529 -2.01 18.05 18.57
C TYR A 529 -2.95 17.38 17.56
N VAL A 530 -2.51 17.31 16.32
CA VAL A 530 -3.21 16.62 15.23
C VAL A 530 -2.38 15.41 14.82
N LEU A 531 -2.96 14.22 14.95
CA LEU A 531 -2.24 12.95 14.77
C LEU A 531 -1.86 12.68 13.30
N ASP A 532 -2.79 12.95 12.39
CA ASP A 532 -2.72 12.59 10.98
C ASP A 532 -3.60 13.54 10.15
N ALA A 533 -3.48 13.49 8.82
CA ALA A 533 -4.19 14.43 7.95
C ALA A 533 -5.71 14.21 7.97
N SER A 534 -6.17 12.97 8.20
CA SER A 534 -7.59 12.64 8.33
C SER A 534 -8.29 13.39 9.45
N ARG A 535 -7.58 13.63 10.56
CA ARG A 535 -8.14 14.36 11.70
C ARG A 535 -8.02 15.87 11.55
N ALA A 536 -7.12 16.36 10.71
CA ALA A 536 -6.89 17.80 10.53
C ALA A 536 -8.16 18.55 10.15
N VAL A 537 -8.96 17.99 9.22
CA VAL A 537 -10.21 18.60 8.72
C VAL A 537 -11.22 18.82 9.85
N GLY A 538 -11.49 17.78 10.65
CA GLY A 538 -12.45 17.86 11.74
C GLY A 538 -12.00 18.80 12.86
N VAL A 539 -10.70 18.81 13.16
CA VAL A 539 -10.12 19.72 14.17
C VAL A 539 -10.23 21.17 13.71
N VAL A 540 -9.82 21.48 12.48
CA VAL A 540 -9.90 22.84 11.93
C VAL A 540 -11.36 23.30 11.84
N GLY A 541 -12.25 22.46 11.32
CA GLY A 541 -13.68 22.79 11.21
C GLY A 541 -14.31 23.13 12.56
N ALA A 542 -13.99 22.37 13.61
CA ALA A 542 -14.47 22.67 14.96
C ALA A 542 -13.88 23.97 15.54
N LEU A 543 -12.60 24.25 15.27
CA LEU A 543 -11.89 25.43 15.79
C LEU A 543 -12.22 26.74 15.05
N LEU A 544 -12.65 26.66 13.79
CA LEU A 544 -13.07 27.81 13.00
C LEU A 544 -14.59 28.04 13.05
N SER A 545 -15.38 27.03 13.44
CA SER A 545 -16.82 27.16 13.60
C SER A 545 -17.21 28.10 14.76
N PRO A 546 -18.00 29.17 14.51
CA PRO A 546 -18.45 30.08 15.57
C PRO A 546 -19.24 29.39 16.70
N ASN A 547 -19.94 28.30 16.37
CA ASN A 547 -20.80 27.58 17.31
C ASN A 547 -20.05 26.51 18.13
N GLN A 548 -18.96 25.95 17.59
CA GLN A 548 -18.25 24.83 18.21
C GLN A 548 -16.91 25.25 18.85
N LYS A 549 -16.27 26.32 18.37
CA LYS A 549 -14.93 26.76 18.79
C LYS A 549 -14.77 26.82 20.30
N ALA A 550 -15.69 27.49 21.00
CA ALA A 550 -15.59 27.72 22.43
C ALA A 550 -15.67 26.41 23.25
N GLU A 551 -16.65 25.55 22.94
CA GLU A 551 -16.83 24.26 23.62
C GLU A 551 -15.67 23.31 23.32
N TYR A 552 -15.28 23.21 22.04
CA TYR A 552 -14.20 22.33 21.60
C TYR A 552 -12.85 22.72 22.23
N ALA A 553 -12.48 24.01 22.18
CA ALA A 553 -11.25 24.50 22.78
C ALA A 553 -11.23 24.30 24.31
N ALA A 554 -12.35 24.52 24.99
CA ALA A 554 -12.46 24.27 26.43
C ALA A 554 -12.28 22.77 26.76
N GLY A 555 -12.85 21.88 25.95
CA GLY A 555 -12.68 20.43 26.07
C GLY A 555 -11.22 20.00 25.96
N ILE A 556 -10.51 20.45 24.91
CA ILE A 556 -9.09 20.13 24.71
C ILE A 556 -8.24 20.70 25.86
N ARG A 557 -8.52 21.91 26.33
CA ARG A 557 -7.78 22.53 27.44
C ARG A 557 -7.93 21.73 28.74
N ALA A 558 -9.14 21.24 29.03
CA ALA A 558 -9.39 20.39 30.19
C ALA A 558 -8.66 19.03 30.06
N GLU A 559 -8.72 18.41 28.88
CA GLU A 559 -8.02 17.16 28.59
C GLU A 559 -6.51 17.30 28.78
N TYR A 560 -5.91 18.36 28.24
CA TYR A 560 -4.46 18.58 28.31
C TYR A 560 -4.00 18.88 29.73
N THR A 561 -4.80 19.61 30.50
CA THR A 561 -4.52 19.84 31.93
C THR A 561 -4.48 18.52 32.71
N GLN A 562 -5.46 17.64 32.49
CA GLN A 562 -5.49 16.32 33.13
C GLN A 562 -4.32 15.43 32.68
N LEU A 563 -4.00 15.44 31.39
CA LEU A 563 -2.92 14.66 30.81
C LEU A 563 -1.55 15.10 31.36
N ALA A 564 -1.31 16.41 31.46
CA ALA A 564 -0.10 16.95 32.03
C ALA A 564 0.04 16.58 33.52
N ALA A 565 -1.03 16.70 34.30
CA ALA A 565 -1.03 16.32 35.71
C ALA A 565 -0.82 14.80 35.93
N ARG A 566 -1.37 13.95 35.04
CA ARG A 566 -1.13 12.51 35.09
C ARG A 566 0.32 12.18 34.72
N HIS A 567 0.83 12.74 33.63
CA HIS A 567 2.22 12.53 33.22
C HIS A 567 3.22 12.97 34.31
N ALA A 568 2.98 14.11 34.95
CA ALA A 568 3.82 14.59 36.05
C ALA A 568 3.86 13.58 37.22
N ARG A 569 2.70 13.00 37.59
CA ARG A 569 2.63 11.97 38.64
C ARG A 569 3.33 10.67 38.24
N ASP A 570 3.11 10.20 37.01
CA ASP A 570 3.70 8.96 36.51
C ASP A 570 5.24 9.07 36.40
N GLU A 571 5.75 10.24 35.99
CA GLU A 571 7.20 10.50 35.98
C GLU A 571 7.79 10.59 37.38
N ALA A 572 7.10 11.26 38.32
CA ALA A 572 7.56 11.34 39.72
C ALA A 572 7.60 9.97 40.40
N ALA A 573 6.74 9.02 39.99
CA ALA A 573 6.72 7.67 40.53
C ALA A 573 7.85 6.76 40.01
N LYS A 574 8.54 7.13 38.92
CA LYS A 574 9.62 6.32 38.35
C LYS A 574 10.90 6.49 39.14
N GLN A 575 11.36 5.42 39.78
CA GLN A 575 12.68 5.39 40.41
C GLN A 575 13.78 5.36 39.34
N ARG A 576 14.73 6.28 39.47
CA ARG A 576 15.88 6.43 38.59
C ARG A 576 17.16 6.40 39.39
N LEU A 577 18.24 5.94 38.75
CA LEU A 577 19.52 5.69 39.39
C LEU A 577 20.47 6.87 39.15
N PRO A 578 21.26 7.28 40.16
CA PRO A 578 22.42 8.12 39.94
C PRO A 578 23.35 7.49 38.90
N LEU A 579 24.01 8.30 38.08
CA LEU A 579 24.86 7.87 36.97
C LEU A 579 25.91 6.86 37.40
N ALA A 580 26.54 7.06 38.56
CA ALA A 580 27.52 6.12 39.11
C ALA A 580 26.94 4.71 39.35
N ARG A 581 25.69 4.61 39.80
CA ARG A 581 24.99 3.33 39.97
C ARG A 581 24.60 2.71 38.64
N ALA A 582 24.18 3.52 37.66
CA ALA A 582 23.91 3.06 36.31
C ALA A 582 25.18 2.50 35.65
N ARG A 583 26.33 3.19 35.75
CA ARG A 583 27.65 2.71 35.28
C ARG A 583 28.08 1.41 35.95
N ALA A 584 27.82 1.26 37.25
CA ALA A 584 28.12 0.01 37.96
C ALA A 584 27.29 -1.20 37.47
N ASN A 585 26.11 -0.94 36.89
CA ASN A 585 25.22 -1.93 36.27
C ASN A 585 25.32 -1.93 34.73
N ALA A 586 26.46 -1.53 34.17
CA ALA A 586 26.69 -1.54 32.71
C ALA A 586 26.55 -2.95 32.11
N MET A 587 26.32 -3.02 30.79
CA MET A 587 26.40 -4.28 30.06
C MET A 587 27.84 -4.80 30.11
N LYS A 588 28.02 -6.02 30.61
CA LYS A 588 29.34 -6.65 30.76
C LYS A 588 29.51 -7.70 29.68
N ILE A 589 30.23 -7.33 28.63
CA ILE A 589 30.60 -8.22 27.54
C ILE A 589 32.01 -8.75 27.80
N ASP A 590 32.21 -10.05 27.56
CA ASP A 590 33.53 -10.66 27.62
C ASP A 590 34.23 -10.52 26.27
N PHE A 591 35.26 -9.68 26.23
CA PHE A 591 36.05 -9.41 25.03
C PHE A 591 37.28 -10.32 24.90
N SER A 592 37.51 -11.26 25.82
CA SER A 592 38.73 -12.08 25.83
C SER A 592 38.88 -12.98 24.61
N ASP A 593 37.78 -13.58 24.15
CA ASP A 593 37.71 -14.40 22.91
C ASP A 593 37.17 -13.60 21.70
N TYR A 594 36.98 -12.29 21.85
CA TYR A 594 36.51 -11.42 20.78
C TYR A 594 37.67 -10.95 19.90
N ALA A 595 37.74 -11.49 18.67
CA ALA A 595 38.64 -11.02 17.63
C ALA A 595 37.84 -10.50 16.43
N VAL A 596 37.58 -9.20 16.39
CA VAL A 596 37.01 -8.55 15.19
C VAL A 596 38.12 -8.34 14.16
N PRO A 597 37.91 -8.70 12.88
CA PRO A 597 38.90 -8.40 11.86
C PRO A 597 39.04 -6.88 11.70
N ALA A 598 40.28 -6.45 11.47
CA ALA A 598 40.55 -5.08 11.09
C ALA A 598 39.82 -4.74 9.78
N PRO A 599 39.19 -3.56 9.68
CA PRO A 599 38.68 -3.05 8.41
C PRO A 599 39.75 -3.03 7.33
N ARG A 600 39.35 -3.16 6.06
CA ARG A 600 40.30 -3.20 4.93
C ARG A 600 40.99 -1.87 4.66
N PHE A 601 40.50 -0.78 5.24
CA PHE A 601 41.08 0.56 5.17
C PHE A 601 40.65 1.38 6.39
N PHE A 602 41.42 2.43 6.69
CA PHE A 602 41.08 3.44 7.69
C PHE A 602 40.87 4.81 7.05
N GLY A 603 40.09 5.65 7.72
CA GLY A 603 39.69 6.96 7.21
C GLY A 603 38.52 6.89 6.21
N PRO A 604 38.10 8.05 5.69
CA PRO A 604 36.95 8.15 4.79
C PRO A 604 37.26 7.60 3.39
N ARG A 605 36.25 7.01 2.77
CA ARG A 605 36.26 6.57 1.38
C ARG A 605 34.90 6.83 0.74
N VAL A 606 34.92 7.55 -0.37
CA VAL A 606 33.74 7.78 -1.21
C VAL A 606 33.40 6.49 -1.96
N ILE A 607 32.11 6.15 -2.00
CA ILE A 607 31.57 5.04 -2.78
C ILE A 607 30.78 5.64 -3.94
N GLU A 608 31.31 5.47 -5.14
CA GLU A 608 30.79 6.11 -6.38
C GLU A 608 29.96 5.15 -7.23
N ASP A 609 30.04 3.84 -6.99
CA ASP A 609 29.43 2.78 -7.79
C ASP A 609 28.02 2.39 -7.28
N TRP A 610 27.08 3.32 -7.43
CA TRP A 610 25.66 3.09 -7.12
C TRP A 610 24.84 2.86 -8.38
N ASP A 611 24.29 1.66 -8.52
CA ASP A 611 23.24 1.35 -9.49
C ASP A 611 21.87 1.49 -8.83
N LEU A 612 21.02 2.37 -9.38
CA LEU A 612 19.66 2.57 -8.89
C LEU A 612 18.84 1.28 -8.91
N ALA A 613 19.05 0.41 -9.90
CA ALA A 613 18.35 -0.87 -9.99
C ALA A 613 18.79 -1.84 -8.87
N GLU A 614 20.08 -1.83 -8.50
CA GLU A 614 20.59 -2.62 -7.38
C GLU A 614 20.03 -2.08 -6.05
N VAL A 615 20.08 -0.76 -5.83
CA VAL A 615 19.57 -0.13 -4.61
C VAL A 615 18.08 -0.37 -4.44
N ALA A 616 17.29 -0.29 -5.52
CA ALA A 616 15.84 -0.52 -5.49
C ALA A 616 15.45 -1.89 -4.89
N ARG A 617 16.32 -2.89 -4.99
CA ARG A 617 16.08 -4.23 -4.40
C ARG A 617 16.12 -4.23 -2.87
N TYR A 618 16.75 -3.24 -2.25
CA TYR A 618 16.86 -3.09 -0.79
C TYR A 618 15.75 -2.23 -0.18
N ILE A 619 14.77 -1.79 -0.99
CA ILE A 619 13.67 -0.97 -0.49
C ILE A 619 12.79 -1.80 0.46
N ASP A 620 12.67 -1.33 1.71
CA ASP A 620 11.55 -1.68 2.58
C ASP A 620 10.33 -0.82 2.21
N TRP A 621 9.31 -1.48 1.66
CA TRP A 621 8.06 -0.87 1.24
C TRP A 621 7.09 -0.59 2.39
N THR A 622 7.32 -1.15 3.58
CA THR A 622 6.42 -0.94 4.73
C THR A 622 6.32 0.55 5.11
N PRO A 623 7.42 1.30 5.27
CA PRO A 623 7.32 2.72 5.59
C PRO A 623 6.85 3.57 4.40
N PHE A 624 6.99 3.09 3.15
CA PHE A 624 6.36 3.74 1.99
C PHE A 624 4.83 3.77 2.14
N PHE A 625 4.20 2.64 2.47
CA PHE A 625 2.75 2.60 2.74
C PHE A 625 2.36 3.46 3.94
N HIS A 626 3.19 3.49 5.00
CA HIS A 626 2.94 4.34 6.16
C HIS A 626 2.98 5.83 5.81
N ALA A 627 3.89 6.27 4.94
CA ALA A 627 3.92 7.65 4.44
C ALA A 627 2.62 8.04 3.73
N TRP A 628 1.94 7.07 3.10
CA TRP A 628 0.62 7.21 2.49
C TRP A 628 -0.55 6.89 3.44
N GLU A 629 -0.33 6.92 4.76
CA GLU A 629 -1.31 6.62 5.82
C GLU A 629 -1.97 5.21 5.71
N MET A 630 -1.35 4.30 4.96
CA MET A 630 -1.81 2.92 4.80
C MET A 630 -1.14 2.01 5.83
N LYS A 631 -1.78 1.85 7.00
CA LYS A 631 -1.26 0.96 8.06
C LYS A 631 -1.25 -0.50 7.59
N GLY A 632 -0.10 -1.15 7.63
CA GLY A 632 0.07 -2.56 7.26
C GLY A 632 1.53 -2.88 6.98
N VAL A 633 1.89 -4.16 6.93
CA VAL A 633 3.26 -4.61 6.66
C VAL A 633 3.32 -5.19 5.25
N TYR A 634 4.30 -4.77 4.44
CA TYR A 634 4.50 -5.34 3.11
C TYR A 634 5.07 -6.77 3.21
N PRO A 635 4.67 -7.72 2.34
CA PRO A 635 3.63 -7.62 1.32
C PRO A 635 2.21 -7.93 1.84
N ARG A 636 2.05 -8.33 3.11
CA ARG A 636 0.74 -8.72 3.71
C ARG A 636 -0.34 -7.64 3.61
N ILE A 637 0.04 -6.36 3.51
CA ILE A 637 -0.91 -5.26 3.30
C ILE A 637 -1.79 -5.46 2.06
N PHE A 638 -1.31 -6.19 1.06
CA PHE A 638 -2.08 -6.52 -0.14
C PHE A 638 -3.25 -7.47 0.13
N GLU A 639 -3.16 -8.30 1.15
CA GLU A 639 -4.19 -9.27 1.54
C GLU A 639 -5.27 -8.65 2.44
N ASP A 640 -5.10 -7.40 2.86
CA ASP A 640 -6.08 -6.70 3.70
C ASP A 640 -7.38 -6.46 2.91
N LYS A 641 -8.50 -6.91 3.47
CA LYS A 641 -9.83 -6.86 2.83
C LYS A 641 -10.32 -5.45 2.52
N ALA A 642 -9.92 -4.46 3.32
CA ALA A 642 -10.40 -3.08 3.18
C ALA A 642 -9.44 -2.25 2.31
N ARG A 643 -8.13 -2.42 2.50
CA ARG A 643 -7.11 -1.55 1.88
C ARG A 643 -6.23 -2.23 0.84
N GLY A 644 -6.32 -3.55 0.68
CA GLY A 644 -5.42 -4.33 -0.18
C GLY A 644 -5.46 -3.94 -1.64
N ALA A 645 -6.64 -3.66 -2.20
CA ALA A 645 -6.78 -3.18 -3.58
C ALA A 645 -6.14 -1.79 -3.77
N ALA A 646 -6.40 -0.86 -2.86
CA ALA A 646 -5.79 0.48 -2.89
C ALA A 646 -4.26 0.42 -2.67
N ALA A 647 -3.78 -0.53 -1.85
CA ALA A 647 -2.35 -0.73 -1.60
C ALA A 647 -1.64 -1.25 -2.84
N ARG A 648 -2.26 -2.19 -3.59
CA ARG A 648 -1.74 -2.67 -4.87
C ARG A 648 -1.68 -1.54 -5.89
N ALA A 649 -2.77 -0.79 -6.07
CA ALA A 649 -2.78 0.33 -7.01
C ALA A 649 -1.72 1.41 -6.67
N LEU A 650 -1.55 1.76 -5.39
CA LEU A 650 -0.49 2.69 -4.97
C LEU A 650 0.91 2.10 -5.24
N PHE A 651 1.10 0.79 -5.00
CA PHE A 651 2.35 0.11 -5.27
C PHE A 651 2.66 0.06 -6.76
N ASP A 652 1.67 -0.20 -7.61
CA ASP A 652 1.82 -0.24 -9.06
C ASP A 652 2.23 1.14 -9.60
N ASP A 653 1.56 2.21 -9.14
CA ASP A 653 1.95 3.60 -9.46
C ASP A 653 3.41 3.89 -9.01
N ALA A 654 3.80 3.38 -7.84
CA ALA A 654 5.16 3.53 -7.32
C ALA A 654 6.18 2.73 -8.14
N GLN A 655 5.84 1.53 -8.61
CA GLN A 655 6.68 0.72 -9.50
C GLN A 655 6.87 1.40 -10.86
N GLU A 656 5.82 2.00 -11.42
CA GLU A 656 5.90 2.75 -12.67
C GLU A 656 6.85 3.95 -12.53
N MET A 657 6.68 4.76 -11.49
CA MET A 657 7.58 5.90 -11.25
C MET A 657 9.00 5.43 -10.93
N LEU A 658 9.16 4.35 -10.16
CA LEU A 658 10.47 3.76 -9.87
C LEU A 658 11.18 3.29 -11.15
N ALA A 659 10.46 2.65 -12.07
CA ALA A 659 11.00 2.25 -13.37
C ALA A 659 11.51 3.45 -14.17
N ARG A 660 10.76 4.56 -14.15
CA ARG A 660 11.19 5.83 -14.78
C ARG A 660 12.40 6.44 -14.09
N ILE A 661 12.42 6.51 -12.75
CA ILE A 661 13.57 6.98 -11.97
C ILE A 661 14.84 6.23 -12.34
N ILE A 662 14.76 4.90 -12.47
CA ILE A 662 15.90 4.04 -12.82
C ILE A 662 16.31 4.24 -14.29
N ALA A 663 15.35 4.19 -15.22
CA ALA A 663 15.63 4.28 -16.65
C ALA A 663 16.19 5.65 -17.06
N GLU A 664 15.63 6.72 -16.50
CA GLU A 664 16.00 8.11 -16.80
C GLU A 664 17.09 8.64 -15.85
N ARG A 665 17.49 7.87 -14.83
CA ARG A 665 18.51 8.23 -13.82
C ARG A 665 18.23 9.55 -13.12
N TRP A 666 17.04 9.67 -12.54
CA TRP A 666 16.58 10.90 -11.88
C TRP A 666 17.39 11.27 -10.63
N PHE A 667 17.99 10.30 -9.96
CA PHE A 667 18.74 10.48 -8.73
C PHE A 667 20.24 10.23 -8.97
N THR A 668 21.08 10.97 -8.24
CA THR A 668 22.53 10.78 -8.21
C THR A 668 22.96 10.33 -6.81
N PRO A 669 22.85 9.02 -6.49
CA PRO A 669 23.15 8.54 -5.15
C PRO A 669 24.62 8.75 -4.79
N ARG A 670 24.87 9.23 -3.57
CA ARG A 670 26.23 9.45 -3.06
C ARG A 670 26.38 8.87 -1.68
N ALA A 671 27.56 8.31 -1.41
CA ALA A 671 27.87 7.74 -0.13
C ALA A 671 29.32 7.92 0.24
N VAL A 672 29.58 8.09 1.53
CA VAL A 672 30.90 8.01 2.13
C VAL A 672 30.85 7.09 3.34
N VAL A 673 31.87 6.25 3.48
CA VAL A 673 32.06 5.35 4.61
C VAL A 673 33.47 5.50 5.15
N GLY A 674 33.65 5.36 6.45
CA GLY A 674 34.96 5.41 7.08
C GLY A 674 35.06 4.47 8.27
N PHE A 675 36.29 4.08 8.60
CA PHE A 675 36.60 3.23 9.73
C PHE A 675 37.79 3.77 10.50
N TRP A 676 37.78 3.60 11.82
CA TRP A 676 38.86 4.03 12.69
C TRP A 676 39.09 3.01 13.79
N PRO A 677 40.36 2.78 14.20
CA PRO A 677 40.67 2.11 15.45
C PRO A 677 39.96 2.83 16.60
N ALA A 678 39.26 2.07 17.44
CA ALA A 678 38.42 2.61 18.49
C ALA A 678 38.47 1.78 19.78
N ASN A 679 38.27 2.41 20.92
CA ASN A 679 38.06 1.74 22.19
C ASN A 679 37.06 2.50 23.06
N ALA A 680 36.35 1.78 23.93
CA ALA A 680 35.45 2.39 24.90
C ALA A 680 36.25 3.00 26.06
N VAL A 681 35.88 4.22 26.45
CA VAL A 681 36.43 4.94 27.60
C VAL A 681 35.26 5.46 28.43
N GLY A 682 34.90 4.72 29.48
CA GLY A 682 33.70 4.99 30.24
C GLY A 682 32.44 4.80 29.39
N ASP A 683 31.66 5.87 29.24
CA ASP A 683 30.43 5.85 28.43
C ASP A 683 30.69 6.28 26.96
N ASP A 684 31.93 6.49 26.55
CA ASP A 684 32.25 7.04 25.22
C ASP A 684 33.10 6.10 24.38
N ILE A 685 33.16 6.41 23.08
CA ILE A 685 33.96 5.68 22.11
C ILE A 685 35.04 6.61 21.59
N ARG A 686 36.29 6.36 21.99
CA ARG A 686 37.47 7.11 21.55
C ARG A 686 38.01 6.51 20.26
N LEU A 687 38.32 7.35 19.29
CA LEU A 687 38.95 7.00 18.02
C LEU A 687 40.41 7.40 18.01
N TYR A 688 41.22 6.65 17.28
CA TYR A 688 42.64 6.89 17.13
C TYR A 688 43.01 7.13 15.66
N THR A 689 44.14 7.80 15.44
CA THR A 689 44.65 8.10 14.09
C THR A 689 45.07 6.85 13.33
N ASP A 690 45.59 5.84 14.04
CA ASP A 690 46.04 4.57 13.49
C ASP A 690 46.02 3.44 14.55
N GLU A 691 46.45 2.25 14.13
CA GLU A 691 46.47 1.03 14.95
C GLU A 691 47.41 1.08 16.15
N SER A 692 48.36 2.04 16.20
CA SER A 692 49.21 2.21 17.38
C SER A 692 48.41 2.70 18.59
N ARG A 693 47.26 3.35 18.34
CA ARG A 693 46.38 3.94 19.36
C ARG A 693 47.09 4.93 20.29
N ALA A 694 48.20 5.52 19.80
CA ALA A 694 49.00 6.47 20.56
C ALA A 694 48.43 7.89 20.53
N GLU A 695 47.83 8.28 19.41
CA GLU A 695 47.24 9.61 19.22
C GLU A 695 45.72 9.50 19.04
N THR A 696 44.99 10.30 19.81
CA THR A 696 43.53 10.35 19.75
C THR A 696 43.08 11.22 18.58
N LEU A 697 42.14 10.72 17.78
CA LEU A 697 41.58 11.44 16.63
C LEU A 697 40.31 12.22 16.99
N ALA A 698 39.34 11.54 17.61
CA ALA A 698 38.03 12.09 17.99
C ALA A 698 37.36 11.21 19.04
N THR A 699 36.25 11.68 19.60
CA THR A 699 35.42 10.90 20.53
C THR A 699 33.97 11.01 20.10
N PHE A 700 33.28 9.88 20.01
CA PHE A 700 31.82 9.83 19.94
C PHE A 700 31.28 9.66 21.36
N PHE A 701 30.40 10.58 21.75
CA PHE A 701 29.88 10.65 23.10
C PHE A 701 28.55 9.90 23.18
N THR A 702 28.44 8.97 24.14
CA THR A 702 27.21 8.19 24.33
C THR A 702 26.56 8.46 25.68
N LEU A 703 25.29 8.04 25.80
CA LEU A 703 24.48 8.19 27.00
C LEU A 703 24.07 6.81 27.52
N ARG A 704 23.92 6.71 28.84
CA ARG A 704 23.57 5.50 29.57
C ARG A 704 22.16 5.58 30.12
N GLN A 705 21.43 4.47 30.02
CA GLN A 705 20.11 4.34 30.65
C GLN A 705 20.19 4.57 32.17
N GLN A 706 19.35 5.44 32.75
CA GLN A 706 19.28 5.68 34.21
C GLN A 706 18.01 5.15 34.87
N THR A 707 17.17 4.42 34.14
CA THR A 707 16.00 3.75 34.74
C THR A 707 16.43 2.57 35.63
N LEU A 708 15.80 2.43 36.80
CA LEU A 708 16.00 1.24 37.63
C LEU A 708 15.59 -0.01 36.85
N LYS A 709 16.52 -0.94 36.67
CA LYS A 709 16.28 -2.20 35.98
C LYS A 709 15.89 -3.30 36.97
N ARG A 710 15.12 -4.28 36.48
CA ARG A 710 14.91 -5.55 37.21
C ARG A 710 16.25 -6.28 37.34
N GLU A 711 16.36 -7.11 38.37
CA GLU A 711 17.58 -7.90 38.63
C GLU A 711 18.02 -8.68 37.37
N GLY A 712 19.32 -8.65 37.09
CA GLY A 712 19.91 -9.30 35.90
C GLY A 712 19.81 -8.52 34.59
N ARG A 713 19.19 -7.33 34.55
CA ARG A 713 19.14 -6.48 33.36
C ARG A 713 20.10 -5.27 33.49
N PRO A 714 20.96 -5.02 32.49
CA PRO A 714 21.93 -3.92 32.55
C PRO A 714 21.32 -2.56 32.21
N ASN A 715 22.02 -1.51 32.65
CA ASN A 715 21.83 -0.13 32.22
C ASN A 715 22.79 0.16 31.06
N VAL A 716 22.28 0.08 29.84
CA VAL A 716 23.10 0.01 28.62
C VAL A 716 23.53 1.40 28.15
N ALA A 717 24.75 1.50 27.61
CA ALA A 717 25.25 2.58 26.76
C ALA A 717 25.81 2.00 25.46
N LEU A 718 25.89 2.77 24.37
CA LEU A 718 26.42 2.27 23.10
C LEU A 718 27.90 1.89 23.19
N SER A 719 28.67 2.57 24.07
CA SER A 719 30.07 2.25 24.32
C SER A 719 30.30 0.85 24.89
N ASP A 720 29.28 0.25 25.55
CA ASP A 720 29.42 -1.08 26.14
C ASP A 720 29.68 -2.17 25.08
N PHE A 721 29.33 -1.91 23.82
CA PHE A 721 29.52 -2.82 22.70
C PHE A 721 30.86 -2.63 21.95
N VAL A 722 31.76 -1.80 22.48
CA VAL A 722 33.10 -1.58 21.93
C VAL A 722 34.13 -1.98 22.99
N ALA A 723 35.22 -2.65 22.59
CA ALA A 723 36.20 -3.15 23.54
C ALA A 723 36.80 -2.01 24.39
N PRO A 724 36.86 -2.15 25.74
CA PRO A 724 37.43 -1.14 26.62
C PRO A 724 38.90 -0.82 26.31
N GLU A 725 39.30 0.44 26.53
CA GLU A 725 40.70 0.86 26.38
C GLU A 725 41.63 0.00 27.27
N GLY A 726 42.72 -0.49 26.68
CA GLY A 726 43.67 -1.39 27.34
C GLY A 726 43.28 -2.88 27.34
N SER A 727 42.16 -3.26 26.70
CA SER A 727 41.78 -4.66 26.46
C SER A 727 42.26 -5.16 25.08
N VAL A 728 41.34 -5.50 24.17
CA VAL A 728 41.62 -5.93 22.79
C VAL A 728 41.42 -4.77 21.79
N PRO A 729 42.09 -4.80 20.62
CA PRO A 729 41.81 -3.86 19.53
C PRO A 729 40.37 -4.00 19.03
N ASP A 730 39.70 -2.87 18.85
CA ASP A 730 38.36 -2.78 18.24
C ASP A 730 38.28 -1.57 17.31
N TYR A 731 37.15 -1.42 16.61
CA TYR A 731 36.95 -0.41 15.57
C TYR A 731 35.55 0.18 15.63
N LEU A 732 35.41 1.38 15.07
CA LEU A 732 34.13 2.01 14.81
C LEU A 732 34.06 2.39 13.33
N GLY A 733 32.92 2.14 12.71
CA GLY A 733 32.62 2.66 11.37
C GLY A 733 31.67 3.84 11.42
N GLY A 734 31.63 4.62 10.34
CA GLY A 734 30.66 5.69 10.15
C GLY A 734 30.28 5.83 8.68
N PHE A 735 29.07 6.33 8.41
CA PHE A 735 28.59 6.55 7.06
C PHE A 735 27.69 7.78 6.92
N VAL A 736 27.65 8.31 5.70
CA VAL A 736 26.61 9.23 5.21
C VAL A 736 26.21 8.78 3.81
N VAL A 737 24.90 8.62 3.56
CA VAL A 737 24.32 8.33 2.26
C VAL A 737 23.22 9.33 1.92
N THR A 738 23.00 9.59 0.64
CA THR A 738 21.88 10.39 0.14
C THR A 738 21.43 9.86 -1.21
N ALA A 739 20.12 9.91 -1.47
CA ALA A 739 19.57 9.64 -2.79
C ALA A 739 20.00 10.71 -3.81
N GLY A 740 20.27 11.94 -3.35
CA GLY A 740 20.62 13.08 -4.20
C GLY A 740 19.79 14.33 -3.87
N ALA A 741 20.19 15.48 -4.41
CA ALA A 741 19.48 16.75 -4.22
C ALA A 741 18.37 16.96 -5.26
N GLU A 742 18.39 16.17 -6.32
CA GLU A 742 17.51 16.25 -7.49
C GLU A 742 16.03 16.02 -7.14
N GLU A 743 15.76 15.32 -6.03
CA GLU A 743 14.41 15.11 -5.48
C GLU A 743 13.62 16.43 -5.39
N ALA A 744 14.22 17.48 -4.83
CA ALA A 744 13.55 18.74 -4.58
C ALA A 744 13.13 19.44 -5.89
N GLU A 745 14.00 19.43 -6.90
CA GLU A 745 13.74 20.02 -8.20
C GLU A 745 12.66 19.24 -8.97
N ILE A 746 12.72 17.90 -8.92
CA ILE A 746 11.73 17.05 -9.59
C ILE A 746 10.35 17.18 -8.94
N ALA A 747 10.29 17.21 -7.60
CA ALA A 747 9.04 17.43 -6.88
C ALA A 747 8.45 18.82 -7.19
N ALA A 748 9.29 19.86 -7.23
CA ALA A 748 8.86 21.21 -7.58
C ALA A 748 8.29 21.30 -9.01
N ARG A 749 8.84 20.53 -9.97
CA ARG A 749 8.27 20.42 -11.33
C ARG A 749 6.85 19.85 -11.30
N PHE A 750 6.63 18.75 -10.57
CA PHE A 750 5.29 18.17 -10.43
C PHE A 750 4.32 19.11 -9.71
N ASP A 751 4.77 19.82 -8.67
CA ASP A 751 3.95 20.82 -7.99
C ASP A 751 3.56 21.98 -8.92
N ALA A 752 4.49 22.45 -9.78
CA ALA A 752 4.21 23.50 -10.77
C ALA A 752 3.19 23.04 -11.84
N GLU A 753 3.16 21.75 -12.14
CA GLU A 753 2.19 21.09 -13.02
C GLU A 753 0.88 20.73 -12.29
N ASN A 754 0.73 21.11 -11.02
CA ASN A 754 -0.40 20.75 -10.15
C ASN A 754 -0.58 19.24 -9.92
N ASP A 755 0.47 18.44 -10.10
CA ASP A 755 0.48 17.00 -9.82
C ASP A 755 1.09 16.69 -8.45
N ASN A 756 0.36 17.07 -7.38
CA ASN A 756 0.81 16.84 -6.01
C ASN A 756 0.95 15.35 -5.67
N TYR A 757 0.24 14.46 -6.39
CA TYR A 757 0.38 13.01 -6.23
C TYR A 757 1.79 12.57 -6.62
N SER A 758 2.23 12.94 -7.82
CA SER A 758 3.57 12.61 -8.31
C SER A 758 4.67 13.32 -7.51
N ALA A 759 4.42 14.55 -7.05
CA ALA A 759 5.35 15.27 -6.17
C ALA A 759 5.57 14.53 -4.84
N ILE A 760 4.51 14.03 -4.19
CA ILE A 760 4.64 13.23 -2.96
C ILE A 760 5.28 11.87 -3.26
N MET A 761 4.91 11.23 -4.37
CA MET A 761 5.44 9.93 -4.79
C MET A 761 6.96 9.97 -4.98
N VAL A 762 7.49 10.96 -5.71
CA VAL A 762 8.93 11.05 -5.96
C VAL A 762 9.72 11.31 -4.67
N LYS A 763 9.19 12.14 -3.76
CA LYS A 763 9.79 12.38 -2.44
C LYS A 763 9.80 11.10 -1.59
N ALA A 764 8.68 10.38 -1.56
CA ALA A 764 8.58 9.11 -0.83
C ALA A 764 9.55 8.06 -1.39
N LEU A 765 9.70 7.97 -2.72
CA LEU A 765 10.66 7.07 -3.37
C LEU A 765 12.11 7.49 -3.11
N ALA A 766 12.44 8.79 -3.12
CA ALA A 766 13.78 9.27 -2.78
C ALA A 766 14.18 8.89 -1.34
N ASP A 767 13.25 9.02 -0.38
CA ASP A 767 13.45 8.58 1.00
C ASP A 767 13.66 7.06 1.08
N ARG A 768 12.89 6.28 0.30
CA ARG A 768 13.11 4.82 0.17
C ARG A 768 14.48 4.49 -0.41
N PHE A 769 14.97 5.25 -1.39
CA PHE A 769 16.31 5.08 -1.93
C PHE A 769 17.40 5.34 -0.88
N ALA A 770 17.29 6.42 -0.09
CA ALA A 770 18.27 6.75 0.94
C ALA A 770 18.38 5.65 2.01
N GLU A 771 17.25 5.11 2.47
CA GLU A 771 17.21 3.99 3.43
C GLU A 771 17.74 2.68 2.81
N ALA A 772 17.36 2.39 1.57
CA ALA A 772 17.86 1.24 0.83
C ALA A 772 19.38 1.31 0.61
N MET A 773 19.94 2.50 0.37
CA MET A 773 21.38 2.72 0.31
C MET A 773 22.05 2.47 1.65
N ALA A 774 21.45 2.90 2.76
CA ALA A 774 22.00 2.66 4.09
C ALA A 774 22.09 1.15 4.38
N GLU A 775 21.06 0.38 4.01
CA GLU A 775 21.04 -1.08 4.13
C GLU A 775 22.06 -1.75 3.21
N ALA A 776 22.10 -1.37 1.93
CA ALA A 776 23.03 -1.91 0.94
C ALA A 776 24.50 -1.61 1.32
N LEU A 777 24.79 -0.37 1.74
CA LEU A 777 26.11 0.02 2.23
C LEU A 777 26.48 -0.78 3.48
N HIS A 778 25.57 -0.92 4.43
CA HIS A 778 25.81 -1.70 5.64
C HIS A 778 26.14 -3.15 5.29
N GLN A 779 25.41 -3.80 4.38
CA GLN A 779 25.74 -5.14 3.91
C GLN A 779 27.14 -5.19 3.25
N ARG A 780 27.50 -4.23 2.39
CA ARG A 780 28.85 -4.14 1.79
C ARG A 780 29.93 -3.95 2.87
N VAL A 781 29.63 -3.20 3.94
CA VAL A 781 30.53 -3.04 5.10
C VAL A 781 30.75 -4.36 5.82
N ARG A 782 29.69 -5.07 6.18
CA ARG A 782 29.78 -6.36 6.89
C ARG A 782 30.57 -7.40 6.10
N ARG A 783 30.33 -7.48 4.78
CA ARG A 783 30.91 -8.51 3.91
C ARG A 783 32.31 -8.18 3.42
N SER A 784 32.56 -6.92 3.04
CA SER A 784 33.72 -6.56 2.23
C SER A 784 34.57 -5.42 2.79
N TYR A 785 33.98 -4.32 3.28
CA TYR A 785 34.80 -3.18 3.73
C TYR A 785 35.36 -3.35 5.13
N TRP A 786 34.52 -3.70 6.11
CA TRP A 786 34.96 -4.15 7.42
C TRP A 786 35.24 -5.65 7.39
N GLY A 787 34.33 -6.44 6.79
CA GLY A 787 34.61 -7.84 6.49
C GLY A 787 34.53 -8.79 7.70
N TYR A 788 33.72 -8.46 8.71
CA TYR A 788 33.47 -9.34 9.85
C TYR A 788 32.41 -10.42 9.59
N ALA A 789 31.73 -10.37 8.45
CA ALA A 789 30.77 -11.39 8.01
C ALA A 789 30.88 -11.66 6.49
N PRO A 790 32.03 -12.16 5.99
CA PRO A 790 32.26 -12.35 4.56
C PRO A 790 31.33 -13.40 3.93
N ASP A 791 30.92 -14.39 4.71
CA ASP A 791 30.04 -15.50 4.28
C ASP A 791 28.54 -15.16 4.39
N GLU A 792 28.19 -13.93 4.78
CA GLU A 792 26.79 -13.48 4.82
C GLU A 792 26.16 -13.57 3.42
N SER A 793 24.96 -14.18 3.36
CA SER A 793 24.23 -14.46 2.12
C SER A 793 22.74 -14.08 2.19
N PHE A 794 22.37 -13.19 3.12
CA PHE A 794 20.99 -12.71 3.23
C PHE A 794 20.55 -11.96 1.96
N ALA A 795 19.37 -12.29 1.48
CA ALA A 795 18.71 -11.56 0.41
C ALA A 795 18.20 -10.20 0.93
N PRO A 796 18.08 -9.17 0.08
CA PRO A 796 17.66 -7.83 0.50
C PRO A 796 16.36 -7.78 1.32
N ASP A 797 15.36 -8.58 0.96
CA ASP A 797 14.07 -8.68 1.65
C ASP A 797 14.19 -9.27 3.07
N GLN A 798 15.23 -10.05 3.33
CA GLN A 798 15.49 -10.64 4.64
C GLN A 798 16.16 -9.64 5.60
N LEU A 799 16.83 -8.61 5.08
CA LEU A 799 17.62 -7.67 5.87
C LEU A 799 16.76 -6.80 6.80
N VAL A 800 15.48 -6.58 6.45
CA VAL A 800 14.52 -5.83 7.28
C VAL A 800 14.31 -6.47 8.65
N GLY A 801 14.45 -7.80 8.75
CA GLY A 801 14.40 -8.52 10.03
C GLY A 801 15.68 -8.40 10.87
N GLU A 802 16.68 -7.67 10.37
CA GLU A 802 18.01 -7.51 10.95
C GLU A 802 18.69 -8.84 11.36
N PRO A 803 18.70 -9.89 10.50
CA PRO A 803 19.24 -11.20 10.87
C PRO A 803 20.78 -11.24 10.93
N TYR A 804 21.43 -10.09 10.72
CA TYR A 804 22.87 -9.95 10.61
C TYR A 804 23.52 -9.55 11.94
N ARG A 805 24.84 -9.73 12.01
CA ARG A 805 25.68 -9.30 13.13
C ARG A 805 25.92 -7.79 13.07
N GLY A 806 25.90 -7.13 14.23
CA GLY A 806 26.23 -5.72 14.38
C GLY A 806 25.05 -4.79 14.10
N ILE A 807 25.23 -3.50 14.42
CA ILE A 807 24.19 -2.47 14.32
C ILE A 807 24.73 -1.20 13.66
N ARG A 808 23.80 -0.36 13.19
CA ARG A 808 24.10 0.92 12.54
C ARG A 808 23.45 2.14 13.21
N PRO A 809 23.72 2.42 14.51
CA PRO A 809 23.01 3.45 15.27
C PRO A 809 23.22 4.85 14.68
N ALA A 810 22.11 5.58 14.50
CA ALA A 810 22.09 6.91 13.92
C ALA A 810 21.83 7.99 14.99
N PRO A 811 22.60 9.09 15.03
CA PRO A 811 22.33 10.22 15.91
C PRO A 811 20.93 10.82 15.71
N GLY A 812 20.15 10.89 16.80
CA GLY A 812 18.74 11.27 16.84
C GLY A 812 17.79 10.11 17.14
N TYR A 813 18.23 8.86 16.95
CA TYR A 813 17.46 7.67 17.33
C TYR A 813 17.51 7.44 18.85
N PRO A 814 16.57 6.67 19.43
CA PRO A 814 16.49 6.45 20.89
C PRO A 814 17.76 5.90 21.56
N ALA A 815 18.63 5.20 20.82
CA ALA A 815 19.90 4.68 21.34
C ALA A 815 21.02 5.74 21.39
N GLN A 816 20.91 6.78 20.56
CA GLN A 816 21.86 7.90 20.46
C GLN A 816 21.09 9.20 20.21
N PRO A 817 20.35 9.72 21.20
CA PRO A 817 19.39 10.82 20.96
C PRO A 817 20.06 12.18 20.71
N ASP A 818 21.34 12.36 21.03
CA ASP A 818 22.05 13.61 20.75
C ASP A 818 22.31 13.78 19.25
N HIS A 819 21.58 14.72 18.64
CA HIS A 819 21.72 15.07 17.23
C HIS A 819 23.08 15.69 16.88
N THR A 820 23.79 16.30 17.83
CA THR A 820 25.05 17.04 17.56
C THR A 820 26.23 16.12 17.27
N GLU A 821 26.13 14.83 17.57
CA GLU A 821 27.14 13.82 17.20
C GLU A 821 27.31 13.71 15.68
N LYS A 822 26.32 14.16 14.89
CA LYS A 822 26.48 14.29 13.43
C LYS A 822 27.62 15.23 13.05
N ARG A 823 27.95 16.26 13.85
CA ARG A 823 29.07 17.17 13.54
C ARG A 823 30.40 16.43 13.53
N THR A 824 30.64 15.58 14.53
CA THR A 824 31.84 14.74 14.60
C THR A 824 31.89 13.78 13.42
N LEU A 825 30.77 13.11 13.14
CA LEU A 825 30.66 12.19 12.00
C LEU A 825 30.94 12.85 10.66
N PHE A 826 30.31 14.00 10.39
CA PHE A 826 30.48 14.75 9.15
C PHE A 826 31.90 15.25 8.98
N LYS A 827 32.54 15.72 10.06
CA LYS A 827 33.93 16.16 10.04
C LYS A 827 34.89 15.00 9.73
N LEU A 828 34.71 13.85 10.37
CA LEU A 828 35.57 12.68 10.18
C LEU A 828 35.44 12.08 8.78
N LEU A 829 34.23 12.14 8.21
CA LEU A 829 33.95 11.61 6.88
C LEU A 829 34.21 12.60 5.74
N GLU A 830 34.51 13.86 6.06
CA GLU A 830 34.46 14.96 5.09
C GLU A 830 33.15 14.94 4.28
N ALA A 831 32.04 14.66 4.97
CA ALA A 831 30.79 14.23 4.36
C ALA A 831 30.20 15.26 3.39
N GLU A 832 30.28 16.54 3.72
CA GLU A 832 29.80 17.62 2.86
C GLU A 832 30.56 17.68 1.53
N ALA A 833 31.89 17.55 1.56
CA ALA A 833 32.71 17.51 0.35
C ALA A 833 32.48 16.22 -0.45
N ALA A 834 32.31 15.09 0.23
CA ALA A 834 32.14 13.77 -0.38
C ALA A 834 30.76 13.54 -1.02
N THR A 835 29.71 14.08 -0.41
CA THR A 835 28.32 13.78 -0.78
C THR A 835 27.51 15.00 -1.19
N GLY A 836 27.88 16.20 -0.75
CA GLY A 836 27.06 17.41 -0.85
C GLY A 836 25.98 17.53 0.23
N VAL A 837 25.90 16.57 1.16
CA VAL A 837 24.96 16.64 2.28
C VAL A 837 25.46 17.65 3.32
N THR A 838 24.59 18.58 3.71
CA THR A 838 24.87 19.62 4.72
C THR A 838 24.05 19.39 5.99
N LEU A 839 24.49 19.98 7.11
CA LEU A 839 23.74 20.01 8.37
C LEU A 839 23.13 21.39 8.62
N THR A 840 21.84 21.43 8.94
CA THR A 840 21.16 22.67 9.39
C THR A 840 21.59 23.05 10.81
N ASP A 841 21.19 24.23 11.29
CA ASP A 841 21.41 24.65 12.70
C ASP A 841 20.87 23.63 13.72
N SER A 842 19.79 22.92 13.36
CA SER A 842 19.14 21.87 14.18
C SER A 842 19.69 20.47 13.92
N MET A 843 20.76 20.35 13.13
CA MET A 843 21.38 19.08 12.73
C MET A 843 20.46 18.15 11.92
N ALA A 844 19.49 18.71 11.20
CA ALA A 844 18.83 18.00 10.11
C ALA A 844 19.81 17.92 8.92
N MET A 845 19.69 16.86 8.12
CA MET A 845 20.51 16.69 6.91
C MET A 845 19.76 17.25 5.71
N TRP A 846 20.47 17.94 4.81
CA TRP A 846 19.95 18.36 3.52
C TRP A 846 20.86 17.84 2.41
N PRO A 847 20.35 17.13 1.38
CA PRO A 847 18.94 16.83 1.08
C PRO A 847 18.23 15.99 2.15
N GLY A 848 16.90 16.09 2.24
CA GLY A 848 16.10 15.40 3.27
C GLY A 848 16.23 13.88 3.19
N SER A 849 16.21 13.33 1.98
CA SER A 849 16.45 11.92 1.68
C SER A 849 17.92 11.51 1.89
N SER A 850 18.37 11.55 3.15
CA SER A 850 19.73 11.25 3.58
C SER A 850 19.74 10.47 4.90
N VAL A 851 20.71 9.56 5.04
CA VAL A 851 20.90 8.77 6.27
C VAL A 851 22.36 8.84 6.70
N SER A 852 22.59 9.02 8.00
CA SER A 852 23.93 9.00 8.58
C SER A 852 23.94 8.23 9.89
N GLY A 853 25.00 7.48 10.15
CA GLY A 853 25.14 6.74 11.39
C GLY A 853 26.53 6.17 11.61
N LEU A 854 26.63 5.42 12.69
CA LEU A 854 27.83 4.66 13.06
C LEU A 854 27.65 3.19 12.67
N TYR A 855 28.73 2.42 12.69
CA TYR A 855 28.71 0.96 12.63
C TYR A 855 29.41 0.39 13.87
N ILE A 856 28.74 -0.52 14.56
CA ILE A 856 29.30 -1.29 15.67
C ILE A 856 29.22 -2.77 15.31
N GLY A 857 30.38 -3.43 15.18
CA GLY A 857 30.50 -4.80 14.69
C GLY A 857 30.33 -5.90 15.75
N HIS A 858 30.13 -5.56 17.02
CA HIS A 858 30.00 -6.55 18.09
C HIS A 858 28.71 -7.38 17.94
N PRO A 859 28.75 -8.72 18.08
CA PRO A 859 27.59 -9.57 17.82
C PRO A 859 26.46 -9.42 18.84
N GLU A 860 26.78 -9.00 20.06
CA GLU A 860 25.77 -8.71 21.09
C GLU A 860 25.23 -7.29 21.03
N ALA A 861 25.64 -6.47 20.05
CA ALA A 861 25.12 -5.11 19.92
C ALA A 861 23.65 -5.13 19.48
N TYR A 862 22.81 -4.33 20.14
CA TYR A 862 21.39 -4.19 19.83
C TYR A 862 20.89 -2.77 20.07
N TYR A 863 19.80 -2.38 19.39
CA TYR A 863 19.16 -1.09 19.63
C TYR A 863 18.36 -1.08 20.93
N PHE A 864 18.49 0.00 21.70
CA PHE A 864 17.75 0.22 22.94
C PHE A 864 17.25 1.65 23.02
N GLY A 865 16.18 1.89 23.78
CA GLY A 865 15.75 3.26 24.11
C GLY A 865 16.46 3.77 25.37
N LEU A 866 17.10 4.93 25.30
CA LEU A 866 17.76 5.56 26.46
C LEU A 866 16.78 5.84 27.62
N ALA A 867 15.53 6.16 27.29
CA ALA A 867 14.54 6.73 28.20
C ALA A 867 15.01 8.09 28.77
N ARG A 868 14.70 8.39 30.03
CA ARG A 868 15.06 9.65 30.67
C ARG A 868 16.40 9.56 31.39
N ILE A 869 17.19 10.63 31.36
CA ILE A 869 18.44 10.82 32.09
C ILE A 869 18.27 11.87 33.19
N GLU A 870 19.08 11.77 34.24
CA GLU A 870 19.13 12.71 35.34
C GLU A 870 20.16 13.82 35.11
N ARG A 871 20.07 14.86 35.94
CA ARG A 871 20.93 16.04 35.85
C ARG A 871 22.42 15.71 36.00
N ASP A 872 22.75 14.72 36.83
CA ASP A 872 24.14 14.28 37.03
C ASP A 872 24.79 13.77 35.73
N GLN A 873 24.03 13.05 34.90
CA GLN A 873 24.48 12.63 33.58
C GLN A 873 24.51 13.78 32.58
N ALA A 874 23.57 14.72 32.63
CA ALA A 874 23.62 15.91 31.78
C ALA A 874 24.86 16.78 32.07
N GLU A 875 25.22 16.96 33.34
CA GLU A 875 26.41 17.68 33.79
C GLU A 875 27.71 16.96 33.38
N ASP A 876 27.77 15.64 33.58
CA ASP A 876 28.90 14.81 33.14
C ASP A 876 29.04 14.83 31.60
N TYR A 877 27.94 14.77 30.85
CA TYR A 877 27.94 14.84 29.39
C TYR A 877 28.38 16.22 28.88
N ALA A 878 27.92 17.31 29.51
CA ALA A 878 28.33 18.67 29.20
C ALA A 878 29.83 18.87 29.39
N ALA A 879 30.38 18.37 30.51
CA ALA A 879 31.81 18.39 30.77
C ALA A 879 32.61 17.61 29.72
N ARG A 880 32.14 16.40 29.35
CA ARG A 880 32.79 15.54 28.34
C ARG A 880 32.82 16.18 26.96
N LYS A 881 31.73 16.83 26.53
CA LYS A 881 31.63 17.51 25.23
C LYS A 881 32.26 18.91 25.19
N GLY A 882 32.63 19.46 26.34
CA GLY A 882 33.05 20.87 26.43
C GLY A 882 31.92 21.84 26.06
N MET A 883 30.67 21.45 26.30
CA MET A 883 29.48 22.28 26.04
C MET A 883 28.97 22.88 27.34
N ALA A 884 28.31 24.03 27.26
CA ALA A 884 27.59 24.56 28.42
C ALA A 884 26.43 23.63 28.79
N LEU A 885 26.17 23.45 30.09
CA LEU A 885 25.06 22.59 30.55
C LEU A 885 23.73 23.00 29.90
N SER A 886 23.45 24.30 29.79
CA SER A 886 22.24 24.81 29.15
C SER A 886 22.12 24.43 27.67
N GLU A 887 23.24 24.27 26.96
CA GLU A 887 23.24 23.82 25.57
C GLU A 887 22.94 22.32 25.48
N VAL A 888 23.54 21.51 26.36
CA VAL A 888 23.21 20.08 26.49
C VAL A 888 21.75 19.89 26.89
N GLU A 889 21.25 20.69 27.83
CA GLU A 889 19.86 20.63 28.27
C GLU A 889 18.88 20.91 27.13
N ARG A 890 19.25 21.83 26.22
CA ARG A 890 18.48 22.08 24.99
C ARG A 890 18.48 20.85 24.08
N TRP A 891 19.65 20.33 23.71
CA TRP A 891 19.75 19.20 22.78
C TRP A 891 19.15 17.90 23.32
N LEU A 892 19.18 17.70 24.65
CA LEU A 892 18.65 16.52 25.33
C LEU A 892 17.28 16.74 25.98
N ALA A 893 16.60 17.87 25.73
CA ALA A 893 15.26 18.14 26.25
C ALA A 893 14.25 16.97 26.15
N PRO A 894 14.22 16.19 25.05
CA PRO A 894 13.33 15.03 24.94
C PRO A 894 13.62 13.90 25.94
N VAL A 895 14.85 13.80 26.43
CA VAL A 895 15.34 12.73 27.31
C VAL A 895 15.73 13.22 28.71
N LEU A 896 15.65 14.51 29.03
CA LEU A 896 15.96 14.99 30.39
C LEU A 896 14.84 14.71 31.39
N GLY A 897 15.21 14.26 32.59
CA GLY A 897 14.36 14.28 33.77
C GLY A 897 14.05 15.72 34.19
N LYS A 898 12.91 15.92 34.87
CA LYS A 898 12.63 17.22 35.48
C LYS A 898 13.66 17.43 36.59
N ALA A 899 14.25 18.63 36.67
CA ALA A 899 15.00 19.00 37.86
C ALA A 899 14.05 18.90 39.08
N PRO A 900 14.50 18.36 40.23
CA PRO A 900 13.71 18.43 41.45
C PRO A 900 13.43 19.91 41.75
N ASP A 901 12.19 20.22 42.12
CA ASP A 901 11.76 21.59 42.43
C ASP A 901 12.36 22.09 43.77
N ASP A 902 13.15 21.27 44.47
CA ASP A 902 13.77 21.59 45.77
C ASP A 902 15.21 21.00 45.91
N PRO A 903 16.24 21.83 46.17
CA PRO A 903 17.60 21.38 46.49
C PRO A 903 17.70 20.41 47.68
N ALA A 904 16.68 20.31 48.53
CA ALA A 904 16.64 19.38 49.65
C ALA A 904 16.40 17.91 49.24
N GLU A 905 15.79 17.63 48.08
CA GLU A 905 15.58 16.25 47.59
C GLU A 905 16.83 15.66 46.92
N ALA A 906 17.75 16.50 46.43
CA ALA A 906 19.01 16.04 45.83
C ALA A 906 20.02 15.49 46.86
N ALA A 907 19.74 15.65 48.16
CA ALA A 907 20.60 15.22 49.26
C ALA A 907 20.08 13.97 50.02
N ALA A 908 18.97 13.38 49.57
CA ALA A 908 18.39 12.14 50.09
C ALA A 908 18.58 10.98 49.10
#